data_AF-A0A1W9KQQ8-F1
#
_entry.id   AF-A0A1W9KQQ8-F1
#
_cell.length_a   1.000
_cell.length_b   1.000
_cell.length_c   1.000
_cell.angle_alpha   90.00
_cell.angle_beta   90.00
_cell.angle_gamma   90.00
#
_symmetry.space_group_name_H-M   'P 1'
#
loop_
_entity.id
_entity.type
_entity.pdbx_description
1 polymer ?
#
loop_
_entity_poly.entity_id
_entity_poly.type
_entity_poly.pdbx_seq_one_letter_code
_entity_poly.pdbx_strand_id
1 'polypeptide(L)'
;MNTWMTTPTPLQNPASPNAQRIDRQLRLMDITLATLALVLLALPLALGWAVGRARAVRYVGHTQPHFSRWQLDFPDSFLGRVFAGMGLSQWPVLLNILAGDMAWVGPKAVAVDAGQRRIDTAVTLRPGLVNIWDLRQRTAVAFGTEHEAELEYIAQRGLRHDFGLLLRAALVAWLPLPKAPNAARVCVGDVFFDNIDMAQAIDQLSQMIDGNTTQQVSFVNPACVNIAAHDRGYRRILARAAMVLPDGIGIKIAADIMGLPLKQNVNGTDLFPRLCDMLARRNASLFLLGGQPDVVARVAQQVQAQWPTLRIAGYRDGFFGVAQEGEVAAEVRASGADVLLVARGVPMQDIFIDRQLHQLGVKVAIGVGGLFDFVSGRISRAPSWMRDTGLEWVYRLMQEPGRMWQRYLVGNFTFLGRIVLQRLGFRQRANDTLKDESLPTLSTGQRCVLFATTPAAQDIPVPFDFSAALLPFGCSTFLERALDQLADLGIKQLDLVVSARPEALRQLLAQGERWGIQLRWHLVKDAATPYKVLQSLGLNATEQVLLGHADRWIDADVLASMVAHGQVLAHTQDASAVHWAGWGMASAATLQAMPLHCDEATFGAHLCSQTTQLQVLEAAQFVQPASAAALLAAQQVALTDAFMRRVPATWLRASWGAYSPDAVLEQGALIVGPALIGPGCFVAQGASIGAGTVLTRDVVVSTGAVIRHSVVLPQTFVGQQLELDGTVVNAQNVQHLKLGVRTVLPASEGLLLDLHHKARASTSWLARATATVACLVCLPWLAVDTGVRRARGLPLRWVKQAVVVGRDADTAKLHLLTLRCAPDSASKPPHPLALYGAWLDILAGRRSWFGARPRGLSEWYAIGRDWQLLLGNTPVGCLHAPAWSEHSAESTDARAAADVFFAVSQGWTERMRILRTCFTRRLMA
;
A
#
# COMPACT_ATOMS: atom_id res chain seq x y z
N MET A 1 -3.72 27.75 19.46
CA MET A 1 -3.19 29.13 19.59
C MET A 1 -2.34 29.45 18.36
N ASN A 2 -2.89 30.31 17.50
CA ASN A 2 -2.29 31.18 16.46
C ASN A 2 -1.16 30.62 15.56
N THR A 3 -1.47 29.78 14.58
CA THR A 3 -0.49 29.33 13.54
C THR A 3 -0.80 29.80 12.11
N TRP A 4 -1.86 30.57 11.87
CA TRP A 4 -2.35 30.82 10.50
C TRP A 4 -2.12 32.24 9.97
N MET A 5 -1.84 33.22 10.82
CA MET A 5 -1.28 34.52 10.41
C MET A 5 -0.39 35.03 11.53
N THR A 6 0.93 34.89 11.37
CA THR A 6 1.87 35.71 12.14
C THR A 6 1.79 37.11 11.56
N THR A 7 1.14 38.04 12.25
CA THR A 7 1.27 39.48 11.97
C THR A 7 2.76 39.82 11.88
N PRO A 8 3.22 40.48 10.81
CA PRO A 8 4.64 40.77 10.66
C PRO A 8 5.10 41.62 11.83
N THR A 9 6.12 41.14 12.54
CA THR A 9 6.84 41.90 13.55
C THR A 9 7.32 43.21 12.93
N PRO A 10 7.19 44.36 13.61
CA PRO A 10 7.62 45.64 13.05
C PRO A 10 9.11 45.56 12.70
N LEU A 11 9.43 46.00 11.48
CA LEU A 11 10.80 46.02 10.94
C LEU A 11 11.72 46.74 11.93
N GLN A 12 12.74 46.04 12.43
CA GLN A 12 13.70 46.61 13.38
C GLN A 12 14.50 47.74 12.71
N ASN A 13 14.70 48.84 13.44
CA ASN A 13 15.50 49.97 12.96
C ASN A 13 16.95 49.49 12.66
N PRO A 14 17.43 49.61 11.40
CA PRO A 14 18.75 49.11 10.99
C PRO A 14 19.92 49.78 11.72
N ALA A 15 19.71 50.97 12.32
CA ALA A 15 20.70 51.69 13.10
C ALA A 15 20.80 51.21 14.57
N SER A 16 19.99 50.23 14.99
CA SER A 16 20.02 49.75 16.38
C SER A 16 21.29 48.93 16.68
N PRO A 17 21.84 49.02 17.91
CA PRO A 17 23.01 48.22 18.32
C PRO A 17 22.82 46.71 18.15
N ASN A 18 21.57 46.23 18.30
CA ASN A 18 21.21 44.83 18.10
C ASN A 18 21.28 44.42 16.63
N ALA A 19 20.82 45.24 15.70
CA ALA A 19 20.92 44.96 14.26
C ALA A 19 22.38 44.88 13.79
N GLN A 20 23.24 45.79 14.26
CA GLN A 20 24.67 45.76 13.95
C GLN A 20 25.38 44.53 14.53
N ARG A 21 24.98 44.10 15.74
CA ARG A 21 25.49 42.87 16.36
C ARG A 21 25.12 41.63 15.56
N ILE A 22 23.87 41.55 15.09
CA ILE A 22 23.39 40.45 14.25
C ILE A 22 24.14 40.40 12.92
N ASP A 23 24.37 41.55 12.26
CA ASP A 23 25.10 41.58 10.98
C ASP A 23 26.56 41.10 11.13
N ARG A 24 27.25 41.52 12.19
CA ARG A 24 28.62 41.03 12.50
C ARG A 24 28.66 39.52 12.75
N GLN A 25 27.67 38.99 13.47
CA GLN A 25 27.57 37.55 13.75
C GLN A 25 27.30 36.74 12.48
N LEU A 26 26.39 37.20 11.64
CA LEU A 26 26.11 36.56 10.34
C LEU A 26 27.32 36.62 9.42
N ARG A 27 28.03 37.76 9.39
CA ARG A 27 29.25 37.91 8.60
C ARG A 27 30.36 36.95 9.03
N LEU A 28 30.53 36.76 10.34
CA LEU A 28 31.51 35.79 10.87
C LEU A 28 31.15 34.37 10.44
N MET A 29 29.86 34.01 10.53
CA MET A 29 29.33 32.71 10.07
C MET A 29 29.59 32.52 8.56
N ASP A 30 29.31 33.55 7.76
CA ASP A 30 29.49 33.48 6.31
C ASP A 30 30.94 33.16 5.92
N ILE A 31 31.89 33.88 6.54
CA ILE A 31 33.32 33.71 6.32
C ILE A 31 33.78 32.32 6.79
N THR A 32 33.35 31.88 7.98
CA THR A 32 33.74 30.56 8.51
C THR A 32 33.23 29.42 7.63
N LEU A 33 31.97 29.46 7.21
CA LEU A 33 31.39 28.44 6.34
C LEU A 33 32.01 28.46 4.94
N ALA A 34 32.26 29.63 4.35
CA ALA A 34 32.94 29.75 3.06
C ALA A 34 34.37 29.19 3.11
N THR A 35 35.11 29.49 4.19
CA THR A 35 36.47 28.97 4.41
C THR A 35 36.47 27.45 4.58
N LEU A 36 35.58 26.90 5.42
CA LEU A 36 35.46 25.46 5.62
C LEU A 36 35.11 24.74 4.30
N ALA A 37 34.17 25.30 3.54
CA ALA A 37 33.74 24.74 2.26
C ALA A 37 34.89 24.75 1.24
N LEU A 38 35.67 25.84 1.15
CA LEU A 38 36.87 25.91 0.30
C LEU A 38 37.94 24.90 0.72
N VAL A 39 38.15 24.68 2.03
CA VAL A 39 39.10 23.68 2.54
C VAL A 39 38.66 22.25 2.18
N LEU A 40 37.38 21.92 2.39
CA LEU A 40 36.83 20.59 2.06
C LEU A 40 36.93 20.30 0.55
N LEU A 41 36.85 21.34 -0.28
CA LEU A 41 36.96 21.22 -1.72
C LEU A 41 38.38 21.33 -2.28
N ALA A 42 39.35 21.79 -1.49
CA ALA A 42 40.72 21.94 -1.95
C ALA A 42 41.27 20.61 -2.51
N LEU A 43 40.94 19.47 -1.89
CA LEU A 43 41.37 18.14 -2.32
C LEU A 43 40.74 17.69 -3.65
N PRO A 44 39.40 17.67 -3.85
CA PRO A 44 38.82 17.30 -5.14
C PRO A 44 39.13 18.30 -6.26
N LEU A 45 39.27 19.60 -5.96
CA LEU A 45 39.71 20.59 -6.95
C LEU A 45 41.18 20.39 -7.35
N ALA A 46 42.07 20.08 -6.39
CA ALA A 46 43.46 19.72 -6.69
C ALA A 46 43.56 18.43 -7.51
N LEU A 47 42.72 17.44 -7.22
CA LEU A 47 42.63 16.19 -7.98
C LEU A 47 42.12 16.44 -9.41
N GLY A 48 41.05 17.25 -9.55
CA GLY A 48 40.49 17.64 -10.85
C GLY A 48 41.48 18.46 -11.70
N TRP A 49 42.23 19.35 -11.05
CA TRP A 49 43.30 20.12 -11.68
C TRP A 49 44.47 19.24 -12.12
N ALA A 50 44.91 18.29 -11.29
CA ALA A 50 45.96 17.32 -11.64
C ALA A 50 45.55 16.44 -12.83
N VAL A 51 44.30 15.95 -12.85
CA VAL A 51 43.74 15.16 -13.95
C VAL A 51 43.59 15.99 -15.24
N GLY A 52 43.15 17.25 -15.13
CA GLY A 52 43.05 18.14 -16.30
C GLY A 52 44.42 18.52 -16.88
N ARG A 53 45.42 18.72 -16.03
CA ARG A 53 46.81 18.97 -16.44
C ARG A 53 47.41 17.76 -17.17
N ALA A 54 47.11 16.54 -16.71
CA ALA A 54 47.51 15.30 -17.38
C ALA A 54 46.82 15.08 -18.75
N ARG A 55 45.72 15.79 -19.03
CA ARG A 55 44.94 15.68 -20.28
C ARG A 55 44.96 16.96 -21.14
N ALA A 56 45.83 17.92 -20.84
CA ALA A 56 45.91 19.23 -21.51
C ALA A 56 44.59 20.02 -21.54
N VAL A 57 43.66 19.74 -20.62
CA VAL A 57 42.41 20.48 -20.48
C VAL A 57 42.68 21.73 -19.63
N ARG A 58 42.56 22.92 -20.21
CA ARG A 58 42.57 24.18 -19.46
C ARG A 58 41.18 24.42 -18.86
N TYR A 59 41.10 24.41 -17.53
CA TYR A 59 39.96 24.97 -16.81
C TYR A 59 40.13 26.49 -16.74
N VAL A 60 39.20 27.24 -17.33
CA VAL A 60 39.20 28.71 -17.26
C VAL A 60 38.00 29.13 -16.42
N GLY A 61 38.24 30.02 -15.45
CA GLY A 61 37.18 30.71 -14.76
C GLY A 61 36.79 31.95 -15.56
N HIS A 62 35.51 32.12 -15.90
CA HIS A 62 35.02 33.35 -16.51
C HIS A 62 34.07 34.06 -15.54
N THR A 63 34.04 35.39 -15.65
CA THR A 63 33.13 36.23 -14.86
C THR A 63 31.85 36.44 -15.66
N GLN A 64 30.70 36.27 -15.01
CA GLN A 64 29.42 36.67 -15.59
C GLN A 64 29.08 38.12 -15.19
N PRO A 65 28.35 38.87 -16.04
CA PRO A 65 27.97 40.26 -15.77
C PRO A 65 27.09 40.43 -14.52
N HIS A 66 26.57 39.32 -13.97
CA HIS A 66 25.80 39.32 -12.74
C HIS A 66 26.69 39.27 -11.49
N PHE A 67 26.86 40.39 -10.77
CA PHE A 67 27.71 40.53 -9.56
C PHE A 67 29.14 39.98 -9.70
N SER A 68 29.70 39.98 -10.91
CA SER A 68 31.02 39.39 -11.17
C SER A 68 31.15 37.98 -10.60
N ARG A 69 30.10 37.15 -10.75
CA ARG A 69 30.13 35.75 -10.31
C ARG A 69 31.19 35.00 -11.11
N TRP A 70 32.18 34.49 -10.40
CA TRP A 70 33.18 33.60 -10.95
C TRP A 70 32.57 32.20 -11.15
N GLN A 71 32.68 31.65 -12.36
CA GLN A 71 32.23 30.29 -12.68
C GLN A 71 33.36 29.50 -13.34
N LEU A 72 33.53 28.23 -12.95
CA LEU A 72 34.46 27.30 -13.59
C LEU A 72 33.78 26.55 -14.74
N ASP A 73 34.40 26.57 -15.91
CA ASP A 73 33.98 25.74 -17.04
C ASP A 73 34.61 24.34 -16.96
N PHE A 74 33.75 23.33 -17.02
CA PHE A 74 34.16 21.94 -17.18
C PHE A 74 33.88 21.48 -18.62
N PRO A 75 34.80 20.76 -19.27
CA PRO A 75 34.58 20.22 -20.62
C PRO A 75 33.44 19.20 -20.63
N ASP A 76 32.76 19.05 -21.77
CA ASP A 76 31.61 18.15 -21.97
C ASP A 76 32.04 16.67 -22.06
N SER A 77 32.61 16.18 -20.96
CA SER A 77 33.13 14.84 -20.74
C SER A 77 32.36 14.17 -19.61
N PHE A 78 32.46 12.84 -19.46
CA PHE A 78 31.80 12.14 -18.35
C PHE A 78 32.15 12.76 -16.98
N LEU A 79 33.44 12.99 -16.71
CA LEU A 79 33.89 13.63 -15.46
C LEU A 79 33.50 15.10 -15.37
N GLY A 80 33.53 15.84 -16.48
CA GLY A 80 33.08 17.23 -16.48
C GLY A 80 31.58 17.38 -16.22
N ARG A 81 30.75 16.48 -16.75
CA ARG A 81 29.31 16.40 -16.43
C ARG A 81 29.07 15.97 -14.99
N VAL A 82 29.88 15.08 -14.44
CA VAL A 82 29.84 14.71 -13.01
C VAL A 82 30.21 15.91 -12.13
N PHE A 83 31.29 16.63 -12.43
CA PHE A 83 31.71 17.81 -11.66
C PHE A 83 30.72 18.98 -11.77
N ALA A 84 30.20 19.26 -12.98
CA ALA A 84 29.13 20.22 -13.18
C ALA A 84 27.84 19.80 -12.45
N GLY A 85 27.50 18.51 -12.47
CA GLY A 85 26.35 17.94 -11.74
C GLY A 85 26.50 17.96 -10.21
N MET A 86 27.74 17.94 -9.69
CA MET A 86 28.07 18.16 -8.28
C MET A 86 28.06 19.66 -7.90
N GLY A 87 27.75 20.55 -8.84
CA GLY A 87 27.68 21.99 -8.61
C GLY A 87 29.05 22.68 -8.48
N LEU A 88 30.16 21.98 -8.79
CA LEU A 88 31.53 22.51 -8.65
C LEU A 88 31.81 23.75 -9.50
N SER A 89 30.99 24.00 -10.52
CA SER A 89 31.14 25.16 -11.42
C SER A 89 30.85 26.47 -10.72
N GLN A 90 29.98 26.47 -9.70
CA GLN A 90 29.52 27.68 -9.01
C GLN A 90 30.36 28.05 -7.78
N TRP A 91 31.39 27.26 -7.43
CA TRP A 91 32.16 27.43 -6.20
C TRP A 91 33.04 28.67 -6.09
N PRO A 92 33.59 29.24 -7.18
CA PRO A 92 34.33 30.49 -7.07
C PRO A 92 33.49 31.66 -6.52
N VAL A 93 32.16 31.54 -6.51
CA VAL A 93 31.26 32.49 -5.84
C VAL A 93 31.52 32.61 -4.33
N LEU A 94 32.15 31.60 -3.69
CA LEU A 94 32.57 31.68 -2.29
C LEU A 94 33.62 32.76 -2.04
N LEU A 95 34.39 33.14 -3.06
CA LEU A 95 35.33 34.26 -2.98
C LEU A 95 34.58 35.59 -2.83
N ASN A 96 33.41 35.74 -3.47
CA ASN A 96 32.54 36.92 -3.31
C ASN A 96 31.95 36.98 -1.89
N ILE A 97 31.68 35.81 -1.28
CA ILE A 97 31.29 35.74 0.13
C ILE A 97 32.45 36.19 1.03
N LEU A 98 33.68 35.74 0.78
CA LEU A 98 34.86 36.18 1.55
C LEU A 98 35.16 37.67 1.37
N ALA A 99 34.99 38.20 0.14
CA ALA A 99 35.25 39.61 -0.19
C ALA A 99 34.26 40.59 0.47
N GLY A 100 33.01 40.17 0.71
CA GLY A 100 32.00 41.04 1.32
C GLY A 100 30.82 41.36 0.43
N ASP A 101 30.88 40.94 -0.82
CA ASP A 101 29.91 41.26 -1.87
C ASP A 101 28.66 40.36 -1.80
N MET A 102 28.78 39.18 -1.18
CA MET A 102 27.69 38.22 -1.01
C MET A 102 27.65 37.63 0.40
N ALA A 103 26.52 36.99 0.73
CA ALA A 103 26.32 36.17 1.91
C ALA A 103 25.86 34.76 1.51
N TRP A 104 25.91 33.80 2.44
CA TRP A 104 25.33 32.47 2.18
C TRP A 104 23.81 32.53 2.07
N VAL A 105 23.15 33.32 2.92
CA VAL A 105 21.71 33.53 2.93
C VAL A 105 21.38 35.00 2.75
N GLY A 106 20.42 35.31 1.88
CA GLY A 106 20.07 36.68 1.55
C GLY A 106 19.05 36.78 0.42
N PRO A 107 18.60 38.00 0.09
CA PRO A 107 17.72 38.25 -1.05
C PRO A 107 18.37 37.82 -2.37
N LYS A 108 17.55 37.63 -3.40
CA LYS A 108 18.01 37.15 -4.70
C LYS A 108 18.92 38.20 -5.35
N ALA A 109 20.00 37.76 -5.97
CA ALA A 109 20.86 38.64 -6.74
C ALA A 109 20.14 39.07 -8.04
N VAL A 110 20.04 40.37 -8.32
CA VAL A 110 19.48 40.98 -9.55
C VAL A 110 20.58 41.67 -10.38
N ALA A 111 20.50 41.60 -11.72
CA ALA A 111 21.55 42.07 -12.64
C ALA A 111 21.85 43.58 -12.51
N VAL A 112 23.10 43.97 -12.84
CA VAL A 112 23.75 45.26 -12.56
C VAL A 112 23.03 46.49 -13.15
N ASP A 113 22.21 46.33 -14.20
CA ASP A 113 21.41 47.43 -14.77
C ASP A 113 20.23 47.87 -13.89
N ALA A 114 19.87 47.07 -12.87
CA ALA A 114 19.01 47.49 -11.79
C ALA A 114 19.92 47.81 -10.59
N GLY A 115 20.34 49.07 -10.47
CA GLY A 115 21.17 49.55 -9.35
C GLY A 115 20.70 49.01 -8.00
N GLN A 116 21.64 48.79 -7.07
CA GLN A 116 21.42 48.26 -5.70
C GLN A 116 19.96 48.44 -5.27
N ARG A 117 19.17 47.36 -5.29
CA ARG A 117 17.76 47.41 -4.91
C ARG A 117 17.67 47.92 -3.47
N ARG A 118 17.43 49.22 -3.33
CA ARG A 118 16.79 49.79 -2.15
C ARG A 118 15.39 49.20 -2.16
N ILE A 119 15.18 48.18 -1.36
CA ILE A 119 13.83 47.86 -0.87
C ILE A 119 13.37 49.15 -0.18
N ASP A 120 12.09 49.55 -0.27
CA ASP A 120 11.59 50.81 0.34
C ASP A 120 11.81 50.91 1.87
N THR A 121 12.36 49.86 2.47
CA THR A 121 12.99 49.84 3.79
C THR A 121 14.45 50.31 3.72
N ALA A 122 14.88 51.23 4.59
CA ALA A 122 16.25 51.80 4.64
C ALA A 122 17.42 50.82 4.94
N VAL A 123 17.31 49.55 4.55
CA VAL A 123 18.21 48.43 4.84
C VAL A 123 18.90 47.97 3.54
N THR A 124 20.21 48.19 3.44
CA THR A 124 21.06 47.62 2.38
C THR A 124 21.46 46.19 2.79
N LEU A 125 21.00 45.18 2.05
CA LEU A 125 21.32 43.76 2.32
C LEU A 125 22.27 43.16 1.27
N ARG A 126 23.15 42.27 1.71
CA ARG A 126 24.02 41.48 0.82
C ARG A 126 23.20 40.39 0.13
N PRO A 127 23.33 40.20 -1.20
CA PRO A 127 22.68 39.11 -1.90
C PRO A 127 23.12 37.74 -1.36
N GLY A 128 22.18 36.80 -1.28
CA GLY A 128 22.41 35.44 -0.81
C GLY A 128 22.69 34.44 -1.93
N LEU A 129 23.49 33.42 -1.63
CA LEU A 129 23.55 32.21 -2.46
C LEU A 129 22.27 31.36 -2.32
N VAL A 130 21.71 31.33 -1.12
CA VAL A 130 20.42 30.72 -0.77
C VAL A 130 19.43 31.84 -0.46
N ASN A 131 18.26 31.79 -1.08
CA ASN A 131 17.13 32.67 -0.76
C ASN A 131 15.86 31.84 -0.49
N ILE A 132 14.94 32.38 0.32
CA ILE A 132 13.71 31.69 0.74
C ILE A 132 12.81 31.38 -0.46
N TRP A 133 12.78 32.27 -1.46
CA TRP A 133 11.96 32.11 -2.66
C TRP A 133 12.35 30.87 -3.48
N ASP A 134 13.63 30.74 -3.84
CA ASP A 134 14.17 29.61 -4.60
C ASP A 134 14.03 28.30 -3.82
N LEU A 135 14.16 28.34 -2.49
CA LEU A 135 13.92 27.19 -1.62
C LEU A 135 12.46 26.70 -1.75
N ARG A 136 11.49 27.61 -1.67
CA ARG A 136 10.05 27.29 -1.80
C ARG A 136 9.67 26.89 -3.23
N GLN A 137 10.34 27.44 -4.25
CA GLN A 137 10.17 27.04 -5.65
C GLN A 137 10.62 25.59 -5.89
N ARG A 138 11.74 25.15 -5.30
CA ARG A 138 12.22 23.76 -5.40
C ARG A 138 11.24 22.73 -4.84
N THR A 139 10.45 23.12 -3.85
CA THR A 139 9.41 22.28 -3.24
C THR A 139 8.01 22.55 -3.78
N ALA A 140 7.85 23.53 -4.68
CA ALA A 140 6.60 24.03 -5.22
C ALA A 140 5.60 24.54 -4.15
N VAL A 141 6.12 25.03 -3.01
CA VAL A 141 5.37 25.57 -1.86
C VAL A 141 5.45 27.12 -1.83
N ALA A 142 5.79 27.76 -2.95
CA ALA A 142 5.90 29.22 -3.04
C ALA A 142 4.51 29.89 -3.02
N PHE A 143 3.97 30.12 -1.82
CA PHE A 143 2.71 30.83 -1.63
C PHE A 143 2.97 32.33 -1.46
N GLY A 144 3.23 33.05 -2.56
CA GLY A 144 3.44 34.49 -2.51
C GLY A 144 4.24 35.02 -3.69
N THR A 145 4.61 36.30 -3.62
CA THR A 145 5.57 36.90 -4.56
C THR A 145 7.01 36.80 -4.04
N GLU A 146 8.00 36.93 -4.92
CA GLU A 146 9.42 37.01 -4.53
C GLU A 146 9.64 38.10 -3.46
N HIS A 147 8.92 39.22 -3.58
CA HIS A 147 8.98 40.35 -2.65
C HIS A 147 8.47 40.01 -1.23
N GLU A 148 7.38 39.25 -1.12
CA GLU A 148 6.84 38.82 0.18
C GLU A 148 7.81 37.89 0.92
N ALA A 149 8.48 36.99 0.18
CA ALA A 149 9.49 36.12 0.76
C ALA A 149 10.75 36.89 1.23
N GLU A 150 11.09 37.99 0.55
CA GLU A 150 12.17 38.89 0.96
C GLU A 150 11.81 39.65 2.24
N LEU A 151 10.59 40.19 2.34
CA LEU A 151 10.12 40.86 3.55
C LEU A 151 10.08 39.90 4.76
N GLU A 152 9.66 38.65 4.54
CA GLU A 152 9.68 37.61 5.57
C GLU A 152 11.12 37.33 6.07
N TYR A 153 12.08 37.22 5.15
CA TYR A 153 13.48 37.03 5.50
C TYR A 153 13.99 38.19 6.36
N ILE A 154 13.70 39.44 5.96
CA ILE A 154 14.12 40.63 6.70
C ILE A 154 13.57 40.61 8.14
N ALA A 155 12.31 40.21 8.31
CA ALA A 155 11.65 40.17 9.61
C ALA A 155 12.21 39.08 10.55
N GLN A 156 12.72 37.97 10.01
CA GLN A 156 13.15 36.80 10.79
C GLN A 156 14.68 36.61 10.84
N ARG A 157 15.44 37.50 10.19
CA ARG A 157 16.89 37.40 10.00
C ARG A 157 17.65 37.19 11.32
N GLY A 158 18.59 36.25 11.33
CA GLY A 158 19.44 35.98 12.48
C GLY A 158 20.18 34.65 12.39
N LEU A 159 21.21 34.47 13.22
CA LEU A 159 22.16 33.35 13.08
C LEU A 159 21.49 31.96 13.08
N ARG A 160 20.46 31.77 13.93
CA ARG A 160 19.68 30.52 13.95
C ARG A 160 18.78 30.35 12.71
N HIS A 161 18.23 31.46 12.20
CA HIS A 161 17.34 31.45 11.05
C HIS A 161 18.13 31.15 9.77
N ASP A 162 19.24 31.85 9.53
CA ASP A 162 20.10 31.69 8.36
C ASP A 162 20.77 30.30 8.34
N PHE A 163 21.29 29.82 9.47
CA PHE A 163 21.80 28.44 9.57
C PHE A 163 20.69 27.41 9.28
N GLY A 164 19.47 27.67 9.77
CA GLY A 164 18.29 26.87 9.46
C GLY A 164 17.96 26.86 7.96
N LEU A 165 18.03 28.00 7.27
CA LEU A 165 17.81 28.10 5.83
C LEU A 165 18.88 27.37 5.04
N LEU A 166 20.15 27.41 5.46
CA LEU A 166 21.23 26.66 4.81
C LEU A 166 21.04 25.15 4.95
N LEU A 167 20.64 24.67 6.12
CA LEU A 167 20.32 23.26 6.32
C LEU A 167 19.14 22.83 5.42
N ARG A 168 18.09 23.65 5.33
CA ARG A 168 16.95 23.40 4.44
C ARG A 168 17.38 23.38 2.97
N ALA A 169 18.21 24.32 2.56
CA ALA A 169 18.74 24.38 1.19
C ALA A 169 19.58 23.16 0.86
N ALA A 170 20.39 22.67 1.79
CA ALA A 170 21.14 21.42 1.63
C ALA A 170 20.22 20.21 1.45
N LEU A 171 19.12 20.12 2.20
CA LEU A 171 18.13 19.03 2.09
C LEU A 171 17.39 19.00 0.74
N VAL A 172 17.25 20.14 0.06
CA VAL A 172 16.56 20.23 -1.24
C VAL A 172 17.53 20.55 -2.39
N ALA A 173 18.84 20.56 -2.14
CA ALA A 173 19.85 20.93 -3.13
C ALA A 173 19.83 20.01 -4.36
N TRP A 174 19.48 18.73 -4.16
CA TRP A 174 19.33 17.73 -5.21
C TRP A 174 18.04 17.87 -6.04
N LEU A 175 17.05 18.65 -5.57
CA LEU A 175 15.82 18.90 -6.33
C LEU A 175 16.13 19.96 -7.39
N PRO A 176 15.87 19.68 -8.68
CA PRO A 176 16.07 20.67 -9.73
C PRO A 176 15.16 21.88 -9.49
N LEU A 177 15.66 23.07 -9.86
CA LEU A 177 14.79 24.23 -9.97
C LEU A 177 13.75 23.96 -11.08
N PRO A 178 12.47 24.29 -10.85
CA PRO A 178 11.42 24.01 -11.81
C PRO A 178 11.73 24.71 -13.15
N LYS A 179 11.68 23.94 -14.24
CA LYS A 179 11.67 24.50 -15.60
C LYS A 179 10.33 25.17 -15.85
N ALA A 180 10.29 26.16 -16.73
CA ALA A 180 9.04 26.84 -17.09
C ALA A 180 7.98 25.81 -17.52
N PRO A 181 6.78 25.83 -16.92
CA PRO A 181 5.72 24.87 -17.23
C PRO A 181 5.14 25.18 -18.62
N ASN A 182 5.08 24.17 -19.49
CA ASN A 182 4.64 24.33 -20.88
C ASN A 182 3.25 23.72 -21.18
N ALA A 183 2.68 22.92 -20.27
CA ALA A 183 1.44 22.19 -20.51
C ALA A 183 0.32 22.60 -19.53
N ALA A 184 -0.90 22.75 -20.03
CA ALA A 184 -2.08 23.10 -19.23
C ALA A 184 -2.53 21.95 -18.29
N ARG A 185 -2.31 20.69 -18.71
CA ARG A 185 -2.55 19.49 -17.90
C ARG A 185 -1.32 18.59 -17.93
N VAL A 186 -1.05 17.90 -16.83
CA VAL A 186 0.09 17.00 -16.67
C VAL A 186 -0.41 15.61 -16.32
N CYS A 187 0.08 14.59 -17.01
CA CYS A 187 -0.25 13.19 -16.72
C CYS A 187 0.85 12.57 -15.85
N VAL A 188 0.48 12.08 -14.67
CA VAL A 188 1.39 11.36 -13.76
C VAL A 188 0.78 10.00 -13.44
N GLY A 189 1.46 8.91 -13.81
CA GLY A 189 0.89 7.57 -13.73
C GLY A 189 -0.26 7.44 -14.73
N ASP A 190 -1.45 7.10 -14.21
CA ASP A 190 -2.68 6.95 -15.00
C ASP A 190 -3.69 8.10 -14.77
N VAL A 191 -3.27 9.18 -14.10
CA VAL A 191 -4.14 10.33 -13.70
C VAL A 191 -3.67 11.63 -14.36
N PHE A 192 -4.63 12.43 -14.83
CA PHE A 192 -4.38 13.79 -15.32
C PHE A 192 -4.60 14.83 -14.22
N PHE A 193 -3.65 15.73 -14.07
CA PHE A 193 -3.65 16.84 -13.13
C PHE A 193 -3.75 18.16 -13.88
N ASP A 194 -4.46 19.13 -13.30
CA ASP A 194 -4.54 20.49 -13.83
C ASP A 194 -3.32 21.28 -13.37
N ASN A 195 -2.57 21.82 -14.33
CA ASN A 195 -1.27 22.44 -14.07
C ASN A 195 -1.41 23.95 -13.82
N ILE A 196 -2.00 24.27 -12.67
CA ILE A 196 -2.34 25.63 -12.27
C ILE A 196 -1.64 26.04 -10.97
N ASP A 197 -1.54 27.33 -10.74
CA ASP A 197 -1.07 27.89 -9.45
C ASP A 197 -2.23 28.09 -8.46
N MET A 198 -1.91 28.45 -7.21
CA MET A 198 -2.90 28.62 -6.15
C MET A 198 -3.90 29.76 -6.44
N ALA A 199 -3.45 30.83 -7.12
CA ALA A 199 -4.35 31.94 -7.47
C ALA A 199 -5.34 31.51 -8.54
N GLN A 200 -4.85 30.86 -9.61
CA GLN A 200 -5.68 30.27 -10.66
C GLN A 200 -6.68 29.25 -10.11
N ALA A 201 -6.28 28.42 -9.13
CA ALA A 201 -7.19 27.46 -8.49
C ALA A 201 -8.34 28.17 -7.76
N ILE A 202 -8.06 29.26 -7.02
CA ILE A 202 -9.09 30.05 -6.35
C ILE A 202 -9.98 30.80 -7.36
N ASP A 203 -9.41 31.33 -8.43
CA ASP A 203 -10.17 32.01 -9.48
C ASP A 203 -11.12 31.04 -10.19
N GLN A 204 -10.65 29.83 -10.52
CA GLN A 204 -11.49 28.79 -11.11
C GLN A 204 -12.59 28.34 -10.14
N LEU A 205 -12.28 28.12 -8.87
CA LEU A 205 -13.29 27.81 -7.85
C LEU A 205 -14.34 28.93 -7.73
N SER A 206 -13.89 30.19 -7.79
CA SER A 206 -14.80 31.34 -7.79
C SER A 206 -15.73 31.32 -9.00
N GLN A 207 -15.22 31.01 -10.20
CA GLN A 207 -16.03 30.89 -11.41
C GLN A 207 -17.00 29.70 -11.36
N MET A 208 -16.57 28.57 -10.78
CA MET A 208 -17.43 27.39 -10.63
C MET A 208 -18.65 27.68 -9.72
N ILE A 209 -18.49 28.56 -8.73
CA ILE A 209 -19.59 29.00 -7.85
C ILE A 209 -20.66 29.77 -8.63
N ASP A 210 -20.29 30.47 -9.70
CA ASP A 210 -21.24 31.20 -10.56
C ASP A 210 -22.05 30.27 -11.49
N GLY A 211 -21.67 28.99 -11.58
CA GLY A 211 -22.31 27.99 -12.44
C GLY A 211 -23.67 27.49 -11.92
N ASN A 212 -24.39 26.76 -12.77
CA ASN A 212 -25.68 26.14 -12.41
C ASN A 212 -25.59 24.63 -12.15
N THR A 213 -24.43 24.02 -12.38
CA THR A 213 -24.22 22.59 -12.19
C THR A 213 -23.20 22.34 -11.09
N THR A 214 -23.41 21.27 -10.31
CA THR A 214 -22.45 20.82 -9.29
C THR A 214 -21.19 20.30 -9.97
N GLN A 215 -20.03 20.83 -9.58
CA GLN A 215 -18.73 20.43 -10.10
C GLN A 215 -17.87 19.79 -9.00
N GLN A 216 -17.20 18.70 -9.34
CA GLN A 216 -16.31 17.98 -8.43
C GLN A 216 -14.86 18.47 -8.55
N VAL A 217 -14.24 18.69 -7.41
CA VAL A 217 -12.79 18.98 -7.28
C VAL A 217 -12.13 17.93 -6.38
N SER A 218 -11.04 17.34 -6.85
CA SER A 218 -10.31 16.28 -6.13
C SER A 218 -8.85 16.66 -5.89
N PHE A 219 -8.37 16.48 -4.65
CA PHE A 219 -6.95 16.54 -4.32
C PHE A 219 -6.32 15.15 -4.43
N VAL A 220 -5.33 15.01 -5.31
CA VAL A 220 -4.73 13.71 -5.63
C VAL A 220 -3.26 13.71 -5.20
N ASN A 221 -2.92 12.74 -4.35
CA ASN A 221 -1.56 12.50 -3.84
C ASN A 221 -1.05 11.12 -4.30
N PRO A 222 0.21 10.72 -4.01
CA PRO A 222 0.78 9.45 -4.47
C PRO A 222 -0.06 8.20 -4.12
N ALA A 223 -0.73 8.20 -2.97
CA ALA A 223 -1.59 7.09 -2.58
C ALA A 223 -2.84 6.99 -3.47
N CYS A 224 -3.40 8.13 -3.88
CA CYS A 224 -4.55 8.20 -4.79
C CYS A 224 -4.17 7.63 -6.17
N VAL A 225 -2.99 7.99 -6.69
CA VAL A 225 -2.48 7.44 -7.96
C VAL A 225 -2.26 5.93 -7.86
N ASN A 226 -1.81 5.43 -6.71
CA ASN A 226 -1.67 3.99 -6.50
C ASN A 226 -3.01 3.25 -6.50
N ILE A 227 -4.05 3.82 -5.88
CA ILE A 227 -5.41 3.29 -5.90
C ILE A 227 -5.92 3.30 -7.35
N ALA A 228 -5.84 4.44 -8.03
CA ALA A 228 -6.30 4.61 -9.42
C ALA A 228 -5.59 3.66 -10.40
N ALA A 229 -4.37 3.21 -10.12
CA ALA A 229 -3.67 2.23 -10.94
C ALA A 229 -4.27 0.80 -10.87
N HIS A 230 -5.05 0.48 -9.83
CA HIS A 230 -5.72 -0.82 -9.66
C HIS A 230 -7.24 -0.73 -9.73
N ASP A 231 -7.80 0.44 -9.43
CA ASP A 231 -9.23 0.70 -9.44
C ASP A 231 -9.60 1.53 -10.66
N ARG A 232 -10.22 0.86 -11.64
CA ARG A 232 -10.72 1.49 -12.86
C ARG A 232 -11.87 2.45 -12.59
N GLY A 233 -12.72 2.16 -11.61
CA GLY A 233 -13.84 3.02 -11.21
C GLY A 233 -13.34 4.34 -10.66
N TYR A 234 -12.40 4.30 -9.71
CA TYR A 234 -11.80 5.49 -9.14
C TYR A 234 -11.06 6.33 -10.19
N ARG A 235 -10.35 5.70 -11.12
CA ARG A 235 -9.68 6.41 -12.22
C ARG A 235 -10.66 7.17 -13.12
N ARG A 236 -11.82 6.59 -13.41
CA ARG A 236 -12.89 7.25 -14.20
C ARG A 236 -13.49 8.45 -13.46
N ILE A 237 -13.68 8.33 -12.14
CA ILE A 237 -14.15 9.45 -11.29
C ILE A 237 -13.19 10.63 -11.40
N LEU A 238 -11.89 10.39 -11.21
CA LEU A 238 -10.87 11.44 -11.35
C LEU A 238 -10.81 12.02 -12.77
N ALA A 239 -11.05 11.22 -13.81
CA ALA A 239 -11.08 11.70 -15.19
C ALA A 239 -12.29 12.60 -15.51
N ARG A 240 -13.40 12.42 -14.79
CA ARG A 240 -14.63 13.24 -14.94
C ARG A 240 -14.68 14.45 -14.00
N ALA A 241 -13.83 14.48 -12.97
CA ALA A 241 -13.75 15.63 -12.08
C ALA A 241 -13.42 16.91 -12.86
N ALA A 242 -14.06 18.02 -12.48
CA ALA A 242 -13.87 19.31 -13.15
C ALA A 242 -12.46 19.86 -12.92
N MET A 243 -11.87 19.55 -11.77
CA MET A 243 -10.49 19.92 -11.46
C MET A 243 -9.82 18.87 -10.56
N VAL A 244 -8.62 18.45 -10.96
CA VAL A 244 -7.76 17.50 -10.23
C VAL A 244 -6.47 18.20 -9.84
N LEU A 245 -6.33 18.49 -8.55
CA LEU A 245 -5.23 19.27 -8.01
C LEU A 245 -4.14 18.37 -7.41
N PRO A 246 -2.84 18.66 -7.67
CA PRO A 246 -1.74 17.92 -7.06
C PRO A 246 -1.65 18.23 -5.56
N ASP A 247 -1.58 17.18 -4.74
CA ASP A 247 -1.43 17.28 -3.28
C ASP A 247 -0.15 16.56 -2.82
N GLY A 248 0.82 17.36 -2.41
CA GLY A 248 2.10 16.93 -1.82
C GLY A 248 3.26 16.80 -2.81
N ILE A 249 4.48 16.83 -2.25
CA ILE A 249 5.75 16.84 -3.02
C ILE A 249 5.97 15.59 -3.89
N GLY A 250 5.31 14.47 -3.57
CA GLY A 250 5.44 13.23 -4.34
C GLY A 250 4.95 13.37 -5.77
N ILE A 251 3.84 14.08 -6.00
CA ILE A 251 3.33 14.33 -7.35
C ILE A 251 4.27 15.25 -8.13
N LYS A 252 4.82 16.28 -7.48
CA LYS A 252 5.85 17.15 -8.07
C LYS A 252 7.06 16.34 -8.56
N ILE A 253 7.64 15.53 -7.68
CA ILE A 253 8.82 14.71 -8.01
C ILE A 253 8.51 13.80 -9.20
N ALA A 254 7.35 13.17 -9.22
CA ALA A 254 6.94 12.31 -10.32
C ALA A 254 6.76 13.08 -11.64
N ALA A 255 6.16 14.27 -11.58
CA ALA A 255 6.02 15.15 -12.73
C ALA A 255 7.38 15.58 -13.30
N ASP A 256 8.34 15.91 -12.42
CA ASP A 256 9.72 16.23 -12.79
C ASP A 256 10.43 15.03 -13.45
N ILE A 257 10.27 13.81 -12.93
CA ILE A 257 10.82 12.57 -13.52
C ILE A 257 10.25 12.33 -14.93
N MET A 258 8.97 12.62 -15.12
CA MET A 258 8.28 12.51 -16.40
C MET A 258 8.64 13.64 -17.39
N GLY A 259 9.36 14.67 -16.94
CA GLY A 259 9.71 15.84 -17.75
C GLY A 259 8.55 16.81 -17.95
N LEU A 260 7.55 16.77 -17.08
CA LEU A 260 6.32 17.58 -17.14
C LEU A 260 6.19 18.43 -15.85
N PRO A 261 6.98 19.51 -15.68
CA PRO A 261 7.03 20.24 -14.41
C PRO A 261 5.68 20.90 -14.07
N LEU A 262 5.31 20.82 -12.78
CA LEU A 262 4.12 21.49 -12.25
C LEU A 262 4.39 22.98 -11.97
N LYS A 263 3.38 23.84 -12.19
CA LYS A 263 3.38 25.25 -11.80
C LYS A 263 3.53 25.41 -10.28
N GLN A 264 2.68 24.71 -9.54
CA GLN A 264 2.66 24.77 -8.08
C GLN A 264 2.08 23.47 -7.50
N ASN A 265 2.45 23.17 -6.25
CA ASN A 265 1.78 22.15 -5.45
C ASN A 265 0.56 22.77 -4.75
N VAL A 266 -0.63 22.51 -5.27
CA VAL A 266 -1.88 23.11 -4.79
C VAL A 266 -2.49 22.23 -3.70
N ASN A 267 -1.81 22.17 -2.54
CA ASN A 267 -2.25 21.36 -1.40
C ASN A 267 -3.62 21.82 -0.86
N GLY A 268 -4.49 20.88 -0.51
CA GLY A 268 -5.81 21.20 0.05
C GLY A 268 -5.76 21.94 1.39
N THR A 269 -4.73 21.69 2.21
CA THR A 269 -4.53 22.38 3.50
C THR A 269 -4.10 23.84 3.37
N ASP A 270 -3.44 24.21 2.27
CA ASP A 270 -3.04 25.59 1.98
C ASP A 270 -4.08 26.34 1.15
N LEU A 271 -4.89 25.61 0.37
CA LEU A 271 -6.03 26.15 -0.36
C LEU A 271 -7.17 26.55 0.59
N PHE A 272 -7.41 25.80 1.67
CA PHE A 272 -8.56 25.99 2.55
C PHE A 272 -8.71 27.40 3.14
N PRO A 273 -7.69 28.05 3.73
CA PRO A 273 -7.85 29.41 4.24
C PRO A 273 -8.19 30.44 3.15
N ARG A 274 -7.58 30.29 1.96
CA ARG A 274 -7.82 31.15 0.79
C ARG A 274 -9.22 30.95 0.22
N LEU A 275 -9.72 29.71 0.25
CA LEU A 275 -11.09 29.39 -0.07
C LEU A 275 -12.05 30.07 0.91
N CYS A 276 -11.82 29.97 2.22
CA CYS A 276 -12.65 30.65 3.23
C CYS A 276 -12.66 32.18 3.05
N ASP A 277 -11.49 32.80 2.81
CA ASP A 277 -11.39 34.24 2.52
C ASP A 277 -12.22 34.62 1.29
N MET A 278 -12.12 33.84 0.20
CA MET A 278 -12.88 34.08 -1.02
C MET A 278 -14.39 33.93 -0.79
N LEU A 279 -14.82 32.86 -0.10
CA LEU A 279 -16.23 32.64 0.21
C LEU A 279 -16.81 33.75 1.09
N ALA A 280 -16.05 34.18 2.11
CA ALA A 280 -16.45 35.27 3.00
C ALA A 280 -16.63 36.60 2.23
N ARG A 281 -15.76 36.90 1.26
CA ARG A 281 -15.88 38.09 0.41
C ARG A 281 -17.06 38.03 -0.55
N ARG A 282 -17.39 36.84 -1.06
CA ARG A 282 -18.51 36.64 -1.99
C ARG A 282 -19.85 36.39 -1.29
N ASN A 283 -19.87 36.35 0.05
CA ASN A 283 -21.02 35.96 0.84
C ASN A 283 -21.56 34.55 0.44
N ALA A 284 -20.66 33.69 -0.02
CA ALA A 284 -20.96 32.31 -0.39
C ALA A 284 -20.84 31.42 0.85
N SER A 285 -21.59 30.32 0.84
CA SER A 285 -21.79 29.47 2.00
C SER A 285 -21.13 28.11 1.90
N LEU A 286 -20.81 27.57 3.07
CA LEU A 286 -20.02 26.35 3.23
C LEU A 286 -20.77 25.28 4.00
N PHE A 287 -20.80 24.05 3.47
CA PHE A 287 -21.23 22.86 4.19
C PHE A 287 -20.03 21.95 4.48
N LEU A 288 -19.93 21.46 5.72
CA LEU A 288 -18.82 20.62 6.17
C LEU A 288 -19.31 19.19 6.41
N LEU A 289 -18.86 18.24 5.58
CA LEU A 289 -19.26 16.84 5.66
C LEU A 289 -18.06 15.93 5.87
N GLY A 290 -17.97 15.23 7.01
CA GLY A 290 -16.86 14.29 7.24
C GLY A 290 -16.25 14.39 8.64
N GLY A 291 -15.24 13.57 8.91
CA GLY A 291 -14.64 13.47 10.26
C GLY A 291 -15.60 12.88 11.31
N GLN A 292 -15.12 12.77 12.55
CA GLN A 292 -15.97 12.41 13.70
C GLN A 292 -16.89 13.58 14.10
N PRO A 293 -18.04 13.31 14.74
CA PRO A 293 -18.99 14.35 15.13
C PRO A 293 -18.35 15.50 15.93
N ASP A 294 -17.44 15.18 16.85
CA ASP A 294 -16.68 16.16 17.64
C ASP A 294 -15.66 16.93 16.80
N VAL A 295 -15.04 16.27 15.82
CA VAL A 295 -14.07 16.88 14.90
C VAL A 295 -14.75 17.91 14.01
N VAL A 296 -15.83 17.55 13.32
CA VAL A 296 -16.50 18.45 12.37
C VAL A 296 -17.16 19.65 13.07
N ALA A 297 -17.72 19.43 14.27
CA ALA A 297 -18.25 20.52 15.08
C ALA A 297 -17.15 21.52 15.48
N ARG A 298 -15.96 21.04 15.87
CA ARG A 298 -14.79 21.91 16.15
C ARG A 298 -14.31 22.66 14.91
N VAL A 299 -14.30 22.01 13.74
CA VAL A 299 -13.97 22.68 12.48
C VAL A 299 -14.93 23.84 12.24
N ALA A 300 -16.24 23.61 12.37
CA ALA A 300 -17.24 24.66 12.19
C ALA A 300 -17.01 25.84 13.16
N GLN A 301 -16.76 25.56 14.44
CA GLN A 301 -16.47 26.58 15.44
C GLN A 301 -15.22 27.40 15.11
N GLN A 302 -14.13 26.76 14.68
CA GLN A 302 -12.88 27.45 14.35
C GLN A 302 -12.99 28.26 13.07
N VAL A 303 -13.69 27.74 12.06
CA VAL A 303 -13.98 28.48 10.82
C VAL A 303 -14.78 29.73 11.15
N GLN A 304 -15.84 29.61 11.98
CA GLN A 304 -16.64 30.76 12.38
C GLN A 304 -15.84 31.78 13.20
N ALA A 305 -14.95 31.31 14.08
CA ALA A 305 -14.10 32.19 14.89
C ALA A 305 -13.07 32.96 14.05
N GLN A 306 -12.53 32.33 13.00
CA GLN A 306 -11.52 32.93 12.13
C GLN A 306 -12.12 33.77 11.00
N TRP A 307 -13.31 33.40 10.48
CA TRP A 307 -14.04 34.13 9.45
C TRP A 307 -15.48 34.41 9.91
N PRO A 308 -15.70 35.45 10.75
CA PRO A 308 -17.01 35.72 11.33
C PRO A 308 -18.11 36.01 10.31
N THR A 309 -17.76 36.47 9.11
CA THR A 309 -18.70 36.77 8.01
C THR A 309 -18.98 35.59 7.09
N LEU A 310 -18.26 34.46 7.23
CA LEU A 310 -18.48 33.28 6.41
C LEU A 310 -19.72 32.51 6.91
N ARG A 311 -20.67 32.24 6.01
CA ARG A 311 -21.89 31.48 6.35
C ARG A 311 -21.62 29.97 6.30
N ILE A 312 -21.62 29.33 7.47
CA ILE A 312 -21.66 27.87 7.57
C ILE A 312 -23.12 27.42 7.44
N ALA A 313 -23.49 26.86 6.29
CA ALA A 313 -24.85 26.43 5.99
C ALA A 313 -25.27 25.17 6.77
N GLY A 314 -24.28 24.36 7.18
CA GLY A 314 -24.48 23.17 8.00
C GLY A 314 -23.21 22.34 8.12
N TYR A 315 -23.27 21.34 8.99
CA TYR A 315 -22.21 20.35 9.10
C TYR A 315 -22.75 18.99 9.55
N ARG A 316 -22.14 17.90 9.06
CA ARG A 316 -22.47 16.52 9.41
C ARG A 316 -21.21 15.66 9.44
N ASP A 317 -21.18 14.64 10.29
CA ASP A 317 -20.06 13.70 10.37
C ASP A 317 -19.97 12.78 9.14
N GLY A 318 -18.85 12.08 8.99
CA GLY A 318 -18.57 11.23 7.84
C GLY A 318 -19.04 9.77 7.96
N PHE A 319 -19.61 9.36 9.10
CA PHE A 319 -19.91 7.97 9.44
C PHE A 319 -21.31 7.57 9.00
N PHE A 320 -21.51 7.54 7.68
CA PHE A 320 -22.73 7.04 7.06
C PHE A 320 -22.41 6.02 5.96
N GLY A 321 -23.31 5.05 5.77
CA GLY A 321 -23.20 4.03 4.73
C GLY A 321 -23.80 4.48 3.39
N VAL A 322 -23.60 3.68 2.33
CA VAL A 322 -24.14 3.98 0.99
C VAL A 322 -25.65 4.18 0.98
N ALA A 323 -26.40 3.45 1.82
CA ALA A 323 -27.86 3.58 1.95
C ALA A 323 -28.32 4.96 2.45
N GLN A 324 -27.46 5.67 3.19
CA GLN A 324 -27.74 6.99 3.74
C GLN A 324 -27.22 8.12 2.85
N GLU A 325 -26.52 7.82 1.75
CA GLU A 325 -25.94 8.85 0.87
C GLU A 325 -26.99 9.79 0.28
N GLY A 326 -28.16 9.26 -0.11
CA GLY A 326 -29.27 10.06 -0.63
C GLY A 326 -29.89 10.99 0.44
N GLU A 327 -29.97 10.53 1.68
CA GLU A 327 -30.42 11.36 2.82
C GLU A 327 -29.42 12.48 3.10
N VAL A 328 -28.13 12.16 3.15
CA VAL A 328 -27.06 13.15 3.34
C VAL A 328 -27.03 14.15 2.19
N ALA A 329 -27.17 13.70 0.94
CA ALA A 329 -27.24 14.58 -0.22
C ALA A 329 -28.47 15.50 -0.16
N ALA A 330 -29.61 14.99 0.30
CA ALA A 330 -30.82 15.79 0.50
C ALA A 330 -30.64 16.84 1.60
N GLU A 331 -29.95 16.52 2.71
CA GLU A 331 -29.62 17.47 3.77
C GLU A 331 -28.68 18.57 3.27
N VAL A 332 -27.61 18.19 2.55
CA VAL A 332 -26.68 19.15 1.93
C VAL A 332 -27.45 20.09 0.99
N ARG A 333 -28.32 19.56 0.14
CA ARG A 333 -29.15 20.37 -0.76
C ARG A 333 -30.11 21.29 0.01
N ALA A 334 -30.76 20.79 1.06
CA ALA A 334 -31.68 21.55 1.89
C ALA A 334 -31.00 22.71 2.64
N SER A 335 -29.70 22.58 2.94
CA SER A 335 -28.92 23.65 3.58
C SER A 335 -28.73 24.90 2.71
N GLY A 336 -28.91 24.78 1.38
CA GLY A 336 -28.64 25.86 0.44
C GLY A 336 -27.18 26.29 0.43
N ALA A 337 -26.26 25.34 0.61
CA ALA A 337 -24.83 25.58 0.58
C ALA A 337 -24.31 25.78 -0.85
N ASP A 338 -23.37 26.70 -1.03
CA ASP A 338 -22.72 26.93 -2.32
C ASP A 338 -21.54 25.97 -2.53
N VAL A 339 -20.80 25.69 -1.46
CA VAL A 339 -19.64 24.80 -1.46
C VAL A 339 -19.77 23.71 -0.41
N LEU A 340 -19.48 22.47 -0.81
CA LEU A 340 -19.40 21.29 0.06
C LEU A 340 -17.95 20.83 0.20
N LEU A 341 -17.48 20.67 1.44
CA LEU A 341 -16.21 19.98 1.73
C LEU A 341 -16.47 18.58 2.28
N VAL A 342 -15.89 17.56 1.64
CA VAL A 342 -16.07 16.14 2.01
C VAL A 342 -14.77 15.54 2.56
N ALA A 343 -14.75 15.23 3.86
CA ALA A 343 -13.62 14.67 4.60
C ALA A 343 -13.90 13.21 5.04
N ARG A 344 -14.15 12.31 4.07
CA ARG A 344 -14.40 10.86 4.31
C ARG A 344 -13.21 9.96 4.00
N GLY A 345 -12.08 10.54 3.58
CA GLY A 345 -10.91 9.81 3.13
C GLY A 345 -11.05 9.31 1.70
N VAL A 346 -9.90 9.04 1.08
CA VAL A 346 -9.81 8.53 -0.28
C VAL A 346 -9.93 7.00 -0.27
N PRO A 347 -10.69 6.37 -1.18
CA PRO A 347 -11.41 6.96 -2.32
C PRO A 347 -12.88 7.37 -2.04
N MET A 348 -13.39 7.07 -0.84
CA MET A 348 -14.82 7.22 -0.49
C MET A 348 -15.37 8.63 -0.66
N GLN A 349 -14.57 9.66 -0.39
CA GLN A 349 -14.99 11.06 -0.57
C GLN A 349 -15.32 11.38 -2.04
N ASP A 350 -14.48 10.91 -2.97
CA ASP A 350 -14.61 11.21 -4.40
C ASP A 350 -15.72 10.37 -5.02
N ILE A 351 -15.86 9.12 -4.57
CA ILE A 351 -16.95 8.21 -4.96
C ILE A 351 -18.30 8.76 -4.51
N PHE A 352 -18.40 9.27 -3.28
CA PHE A 352 -19.63 9.89 -2.79
C PHE A 352 -20.03 11.11 -3.62
N ILE A 353 -19.07 12.00 -3.89
CA ILE A 353 -19.34 13.21 -4.68
C ILE A 353 -19.81 12.83 -6.09
N ASP A 354 -19.12 11.90 -6.76
CA ASP A 354 -19.46 11.46 -8.11
C ASP A 354 -20.85 10.80 -8.17
N ARG A 355 -21.16 9.91 -7.22
CA ARG A 355 -22.48 9.22 -7.15
C ARG A 355 -23.63 10.19 -6.88
N GLN A 356 -23.41 11.20 -6.05
CA GLN A 356 -24.45 12.14 -5.62
C GLN A 356 -24.38 13.47 -6.37
N LEU A 357 -23.54 13.60 -7.41
CA LEU A 357 -23.21 14.88 -8.04
C LEU A 357 -24.46 15.69 -8.43
N HIS A 358 -25.44 15.04 -9.03
CA HIS A 358 -26.70 15.66 -9.44
C HIS A 358 -27.71 15.91 -8.30
N GLN A 359 -27.49 15.30 -7.13
CA GLN A 359 -28.40 15.38 -5.99
C GLN A 359 -27.95 16.38 -4.92
N LEU A 360 -26.65 16.67 -4.82
CA LEU A 360 -26.07 17.53 -3.77
C LEU A 360 -26.60 18.97 -3.77
N GLY A 361 -26.96 19.53 -4.93
CA GLY A 361 -27.51 20.88 -5.05
C GLY A 361 -26.53 22.03 -4.78
N VAL A 362 -25.27 21.74 -4.44
CA VAL A 362 -24.19 22.73 -4.28
C VAL A 362 -23.56 23.08 -5.62
N LYS A 363 -22.80 24.17 -5.69
CA LYS A 363 -22.07 24.58 -6.90
C LYS A 363 -20.75 23.83 -7.04
N VAL A 364 -20.04 23.66 -5.93
CA VAL A 364 -18.74 22.97 -5.89
C VAL A 364 -18.69 21.96 -4.76
N ALA A 365 -18.28 20.74 -5.05
CA ALA A 365 -18.04 19.69 -4.06
C ALA A 365 -16.56 19.27 -4.10
N ILE A 366 -15.87 19.39 -2.95
CA ILE A 366 -14.42 19.21 -2.86
C ILE A 366 -14.09 18.07 -1.89
N GLY A 367 -13.39 17.05 -2.39
CA GLY A 367 -12.85 15.98 -1.54
C GLY A 367 -11.58 16.43 -0.82
N VAL A 368 -11.63 16.65 0.49
CA VAL A 368 -10.53 17.30 1.26
C VAL A 368 -9.72 16.35 2.17
N GLY A 369 -10.05 15.06 2.19
CA GLY A 369 -9.28 14.06 2.94
C GLY A 369 -9.17 14.38 4.43
N GLY A 370 -7.95 14.40 4.95
CA GLY A 370 -7.66 14.63 6.37
C GLY A 370 -7.68 16.09 6.82
N LEU A 371 -8.19 17.02 6.01
CA LEU A 371 -8.22 18.46 6.31
C LEU A 371 -8.86 18.76 7.68
N PHE A 372 -9.98 18.12 7.99
CA PHE A 372 -10.73 18.38 9.23
C PHE A 372 -9.94 18.02 10.49
N ASP A 373 -9.08 17.00 10.44
CA ASP A 373 -8.20 16.64 11.57
C ASP A 373 -7.18 17.76 11.88
N PHE A 374 -6.70 18.46 10.84
CA PHE A 374 -5.76 19.57 11.01
C PHE A 374 -6.45 20.83 11.49
N VAL A 375 -7.61 21.17 10.91
CA VAL A 375 -8.35 22.38 11.29
C VAL A 375 -8.79 22.23 12.75
N SER A 376 -9.48 21.13 13.11
CA SER A 376 -9.96 20.84 14.48
C SER A 376 -8.89 20.85 15.57
N GLY A 377 -7.60 20.84 15.19
CA GLY A 377 -6.48 20.77 16.13
C GLY A 377 -6.25 19.37 16.71
N ARG A 378 -6.98 18.35 16.25
CA ARG A 378 -6.76 16.95 16.64
C ARG A 378 -5.35 16.47 16.28
N ILE A 379 -4.88 16.88 15.10
CA ILE A 379 -3.56 16.54 14.60
C ILE A 379 -2.80 17.82 14.32
N SER A 380 -1.57 17.90 14.83
CA SER A 380 -0.72 19.06 14.58
C SER A 380 -0.29 19.08 13.12
N ARG A 381 -0.25 20.27 12.52
CA ARG A 381 0.35 20.48 11.20
C ARG A 381 1.88 20.49 11.33
N ALA A 382 2.57 20.12 10.26
CA ALA A 382 4.03 20.19 10.23
C ALA A 382 4.53 21.63 10.45
N PRO A 383 5.61 21.83 11.24
CA PRO A 383 6.26 23.13 11.36
C PRO A 383 6.59 23.72 9.98
N SER A 384 6.58 25.05 9.86
CA SER A 384 6.83 25.76 8.59
C SER A 384 8.09 25.28 7.88
N TRP A 385 9.17 25.05 8.63
CA TRP A 385 10.43 24.57 8.07
C TRP A 385 10.33 23.20 7.37
N MET A 386 9.49 22.28 7.89
CA MET A 386 9.26 20.97 7.27
C MET A 386 8.36 21.09 6.04
N ARG A 387 7.42 22.03 6.05
CA ARG A 387 6.56 22.33 4.89
C ARG A 387 7.38 22.95 3.75
N ASP A 388 8.20 23.95 4.06
CA ASP A 388 9.10 24.62 3.10
C ASP A 388 10.08 23.63 2.44
N THR A 389 10.47 22.57 3.14
CA THR A 389 11.38 21.51 2.65
C THR A 389 10.66 20.29 2.07
N GLY A 390 9.32 20.28 2.03
CA GLY A 390 8.52 19.16 1.52
C GLY A 390 8.55 17.90 2.40
N LEU A 391 9.01 18.00 3.65
CA LEU A 391 9.08 16.92 4.65
C LEU A 391 7.79 16.77 5.47
N GLU A 392 6.69 17.41 5.07
CA GLU A 392 5.39 17.31 5.76
C GLU A 392 4.91 15.85 5.90
N TRP A 393 5.21 15.00 4.92
CA TRP A 393 4.90 13.57 4.97
C TRP A 393 5.68 12.82 6.08
N VAL A 394 6.93 13.21 6.37
CA VAL A 394 7.72 12.64 7.47
C VAL A 394 7.08 12.98 8.81
N TYR A 395 6.66 14.24 8.96
CA TYR A 395 5.95 14.67 10.16
C TYR A 395 4.64 13.92 10.35
N ARG A 396 3.89 13.65 9.28
CA ARG A 396 2.66 12.85 9.35
C ARG A 396 2.95 11.38 9.71
N LEU A 397 4.02 10.82 9.17
CA LEU A 397 4.47 9.47 9.53
C LEU A 397 4.85 9.36 11.01
N MET A 398 5.53 10.37 11.55
CA MET A 398 5.92 10.40 12.98
C MET A 398 4.72 10.47 13.93
N GLN A 399 3.63 11.13 13.52
CA GLN A 399 2.43 11.27 14.36
C GLN A 399 1.61 9.97 14.46
N GLU A 400 1.55 9.17 13.38
CA GLU A 400 0.76 7.94 13.34
C GLU A 400 1.56 6.77 12.72
N PRO A 401 2.73 6.39 13.26
CA PRO A 401 3.68 5.50 12.59
C PRO A 401 3.09 4.13 12.27
N GLY A 402 2.23 3.58 13.13
CA GLY A 402 1.57 2.28 12.90
C GLY A 402 0.57 2.28 11.74
N ARG A 403 -0.09 3.40 11.46
CA ARG A 403 -1.08 3.54 10.37
C ARG A 403 -0.48 4.08 9.08
N MET A 404 0.45 5.02 9.19
CA MET A 404 0.96 5.81 8.07
C MET A 404 2.17 5.20 7.35
N TRP A 405 2.88 4.22 7.95
CA TRP A 405 4.07 3.63 7.34
C TRP A 405 3.78 2.89 6.03
N GLN A 406 2.66 2.17 5.94
CA GLN A 406 2.26 1.49 4.69
C GLN A 406 2.00 2.51 3.58
N ARG A 407 1.33 3.62 3.92
CA ARG A 407 1.02 4.68 2.95
C ARG A 407 2.29 5.39 2.44
N TYR A 408 3.19 5.79 3.34
CA TYR A 408 4.33 6.63 2.97
C TYR A 408 5.60 5.87 2.62
N LEU A 409 5.89 4.73 3.24
CA LEU A 409 7.06 3.94 2.87
C LEU A 409 6.69 3.05 1.68
N VAL A 410 5.83 2.06 1.88
CA VAL A 410 5.45 1.11 0.82
C VAL A 410 4.79 1.85 -0.34
N GLY A 411 3.74 2.62 -0.06
CA GLY A 411 2.97 3.33 -1.08
C GLY A 411 3.81 4.31 -1.92
N ASN A 412 4.62 5.17 -1.32
CA ASN A 412 5.43 6.11 -2.11
C ASN A 412 6.52 5.39 -2.93
N PHE A 413 7.13 4.32 -2.42
CA PHE A 413 8.10 3.54 -3.20
C PHE A 413 7.43 2.81 -4.37
N THR A 414 6.25 2.20 -4.15
CA THR A 414 5.46 1.61 -5.24
C THR A 414 5.07 2.65 -6.28
N PHE A 415 4.64 3.84 -5.84
CA PHE A 415 4.30 4.95 -6.73
C PHE A 415 5.52 5.37 -7.57
N LEU A 416 6.65 5.68 -6.93
CA LEU A 416 7.86 6.10 -7.64
C LEU A 416 8.37 5.01 -8.61
N GLY A 417 8.32 3.75 -8.20
CA GLY A 417 8.66 2.62 -9.07
C GLY A 417 7.80 2.58 -10.33
N ARG A 418 6.49 2.81 -10.21
CA ARG A 418 5.57 2.88 -11.36
C ARG A 418 5.92 4.03 -12.30
N ILE A 419 6.21 5.21 -11.76
CA ILE A 419 6.57 6.39 -12.55
C ILE A 419 7.89 6.15 -13.29
N VAL A 420 8.89 5.56 -12.63
CA VAL A 420 10.17 5.23 -13.28
C VAL A 420 9.96 4.18 -14.38
N LEU A 421 9.20 3.11 -14.12
CA LEU A 421 8.90 2.10 -15.14
C LEU A 421 8.11 2.67 -16.34
N GLN A 422 7.21 3.61 -16.09
CA GLN A 422 6.47 4.33 -17.14
C GLN A 422 7.39 5.22 -17.96
N ARG A 423 8.29 5.98 -17.30
CA ARG A 423 9.28 6.83 -17.97
C ARG A 423 10.25 6.02 -18.85
N LEU A 424 10.61 4.82 -18.40
CA LEU A 424 11.47 3.88 -19.12
C LEU A 424 10.72 3.09 -20.22
N GLY A 425 9.40 3.27 -20.37
CA GLY A 425 8.59 2.60 -21.38
C GLY A 425 8.19 1.16 -21.07
N PHE A 426 8.59 0.61 -19.92
CA PHE A 426 8.23 -0.76 -19.49
C PHE A 426 6.78 -0.88 -19.00
N ARG A 427 6.15 0.23 -18.65
CA ARG A 427 4.73 0.29 -18.31
C ARG A 427 4.01 1.15 -19.33
N GLN A 428 3.16 0.53 -20.15
CA GLN A 428 2.21 1.28 -20.96
C GLN A 428 1.12 1.86 -20.06
N ARG A 429 0.63 3.04 -20.43
CA ARG A 429 -0.52 3.67 -19.77
C ARG A 429 -1.71 2.72 -19.84
N ALA A 430 -2.49 2.65 -18.76
CA ALA A 430 -3.77 1.96 -18.85
C ALA A 430 -4.64 2.66 -19.92
N ASN A 431 -4.88 1.97 -21.04
CA ASN A 431 -5.80 2.42 -22.08
C ASN A 431 -7.22 2.19 -21.56
N ASP A 432 -7.72 3.16 -20.80
CA ASP A 432 -9.16 3.37 -20.70
C ASP A 432 -9.59 4.12 -21.95
N THR A 433 -9.51 3.45 -23.10
CA THR A 433 -10.26 3.88 -24.26
C THR A 433 -11.71 3.97 -23.78
N LEU A 434 -12.27 5.18 -23.80
CA LEU A 434 -13.70 5.40 -23.87
C LEU A 434 -14.16 4.76 -25.19
N LYS A 435 -14.23 3.42 -25.21
CA LYS A 435 -14.96 2.70 -26.23
C LYS A 435 -16.41 2.74 -25.79
N ASP A 436 -17.14 3.53 -26.56
CA ASP A 436 -18.58 3.47 -26.69
C ASP A 436 -19.09 2.03 -26.79
N GLU A 437 -20.32 1.90 -26.32
CA GLU A 437 -21.15 0.72 -26.10
C GLU A 437 -21.19 -0.29 -27.26
N SER A 438 -20.94 -1.57 -26.97
CA SER A 438 -21.47 -2.70 -27.77
C SER A 438 -21.49 -4.05 -27.02
N LEU A 439 -21.49 -4.05 -25.68
CA LEU A 439 -22.08 -5.17 -24.94
C LEU A 439 -23.55 -4.81 -24.73
N PRO A 440 -24.50 -5.77 -24.85
CA PRO A 440 -25.91 -5.50 -24.58
C PRO A 440 -26.02 -4.93 -23.17
N THR A 441 -26.24 -3.63 -23.08
CA THR A 441 -26.42 -2.96 -21.80
C THR A 441 -27.83 -3.30 -21.41
N LEU A 442 -27.98 -4.14 -20.39
CA LEU A 442 -29.29 -4.50 -19.88
C LEU A 442 -30.06 -3.23 -19.55
N SER A 443 -31.32 -3.19 -19.99
CA SER A 443 -32.23 -2.09 -19.70
C SER A 443 -32.20 -1.77 -18.21
N THR A 444 -32.09 -0.48 -17.90
CA THR A 444 -31.95 0.09 -16.56
C THR A 444 -33.10 -0.41 -15.68
N GLY A 445 -32.83 -1.34 -14.75
CA GLY A 445 -33.83 -1.82 -13.78
C GLY A 445 -33.86 -3.33 -13.50
N GLN A 446 -33.07 -4.17 -14.17
CA GLN A 446 -33.03 -5.60 -13.85
C GLN A 446 -32.32 -5.85 -12.51
N ARG A 447 -33.02 -6.52 -11.60
CA ARG A 447 -32.54 -6.82 -10.25
C ARG A 447 -31.90 -8.20 -10.22
N CYS A 448 -30.73 -8.29 -9.62
CA CYS A 448 -30.01 -9.56 -9.48
C CYS A 448 -29.99 -9.98 -8.01
N VAL A 449 -30.36 -11.25 -7.76
CA VAL A 449 -30.28 -11.89 -6.46
C VAL A 449 -29.33 -13.07 -6.57
N LEU A 450 -28.27 -13.06 -5.77
CA LEU A 450 -27.26 -14.12 -5.75
C LEU A 450 -27.28 -14.80 -4.38
N PHE A 451 -27.43 -16.13 -4.38
CA PHE A 451 -27.45 -16.96 -3.19
C PHE A 451 -26.07 -17.53 -2.92
N ALA A 452 -25.50 -17.24 -1.75
CA ALA A 452 -24.25 -17.79 -1.23
C ALA A 452 -24.50 -18.50 0.11
N THR A 453 -25.61 -19.25 0.18
CA THR A 453 -26.11 -19.89 1.41
C THR A 453 -25.70 -21.34 1.55
N THR A 454 -25.26 -21.99 0.47
CA THR A 454 -24.92 -23.41 0.44
C THR A 454 -23.65 -23.68 1.28
N PRO A 455 -23.70 -24.56 2.30
CA PRO A 455 -22.51 -25.01 3.01
C PRO A 455 -21.69 -25.94 2.12
N ALA A 456 -20.38 -26.00 2.35
CA ALA A 456 -19.50 -26.96 1.69
C ALA A 456 -19.89 -28.40 2.07
N ALA A 457 -19.77 -29.32 1.12
CA ALA A 457 -20.05 -30.73 1.35
C ALA A 457 -19.12 -31.33 2.43
N GLN A 458 -19.64 -32.28 3.21
CA GLN A 458 -18.97 -32.82 4.41
C GLN A 458 -17.64 -33.55 4.09
N ASP A 459 -17.53 -34.09 2.87
CA ASP A 459 -16.35 -34.79 2.38
C ASP A 459 -15.25 -33.83 1.88
N ILE A 460 -15.54 -32.54 1.71
CA ILE A 460 -14.54 -31.53 1.39
C ILE A 460 -13.74 -31.21 2.67
N PRO A 461 -12.39 -31.19 2.62
CA PRO A 461 -11.52 -31.06 3.80
C PRO A 461 -11.47 -29.63 4.38
N VAL A 462 -12.60 -28.93 4.43
CA VAL A 462 -12.77 -27.59 5.03
C VAL A 462 -13.53 -27.70 6.36
N PRO A 463 -13.58 -26.63 7.18
CA PRO A 463 -14.46 -26.60 8.35
C PRO A 463 -15.93 -26.83 7.99
N PHE A 464 -16.69 -27.45 8.89
CA PHE A 464 -18.09 -27.86 8.64
C PHE A 464 -19.03 -26.69 8.28
N ASP A 465 -18.75 -25.49 8.76
CA ASP A 465 -19.49 -24.25 8.54
C ASP A 465 -18.91 -23.39 7.40
N PHE A 466 -18.04 -23.96 6.56
CA PHE A 466 -17.47 -23.26 5.40
C PHE A 466 -18.51 -23.11 4.28
N SER A 467 -18.54 -21.95 3.61
CA SER A 467 -19.46 -21.70 2.48
C SER A 467 -18.92 -22.32 1.19
N ALA A 468 -19.77 -23.02 0.44
CA ALA A 468 -19.41 -23.60 -0.85
C ALA A 468 -18.99 -22.52 -1.87
N ALA A 469 -19.57 -21.32 -1.79
CA ALA A 469 -19.26 -20.18 -2.66
C ALA A 469 -17.80 -19.68 -2.48
N LEU A 470 -17.18 -19.95 -1.33
CA LEU A 470 -15.79 -19.63 -1.03
C LEU A 470 -14.80 -20.73 -1.47
N LEU A 471 -15.29 -21.86 -1.99
CA LEU A 471 -14.41 -22.89 -2.53
C LEU A 471 -13.76 -22.39 -3.83
N PRO A 472 -12.53 -22.86 -4.13
CA PRO A 472 -11.83 -22.44 -5.32
C PRO A 472 -12.35 -23.10 -6.59
N PHE A 473 -12.45 -22.32 -7.65
CA PHE A 473 -12.63 -22.74 -9.03
C PHE A 473 -11.49 -22.13 -9.87
N GLY A 474 -10.51 -22.98 -10.21
CA GLY A 474 -9.17 -22.55 -10.58
C GLY A 474 -8.47 -21.88 -9.39
N CYS A 475 -7.96 -20.67 -9.60
CA CYS A 475 -7.23 -19.92 -8.56
C CYS A 475 -8.02 -18.71 -8.01
N SER A 476 -9.34 -18.73 -8.15
CA SER A 476 -10.28 -17.76 -7.57
C SER A 476 -11.47 -18.51 -6.98
N THR A 477 -12.25 -17.90 -6.10
CA THR A 477 -13.45 -18.55 -5.54
C THR A 477 -14.60 -18.61 -6.55
N PHE A 478 -15.52 -19.57 -6.39
CA PHE A 478 -16.76 -19.62 -7.19
C PHE A 478 -17.52 -18.29 -7.15
N LEU A 479 -17.61 -17.67 -5.97
CA LEU A 479 -18.23 -16.37 -5.78
C LEU A 479 -17.54 -15.25 -6.55
N GLU A 480 -16.21 -15.16 -6.49
CA GLU A 480 -15.47 -14.15 -7.28
C GLU A 480 -15.74 -14.31 -8.77
N ARG A 481 -15.83 -15.55 -9.26
CA ARG A 481 -16.14 -15.84 -10.67
C ARG A 481 -17.56 -15.43 -11.05
N ALA A 482 -18.54 -15.72 -10.20
CA ALA A 482 -19.91 -15.26 -10.41
C ALA A 482 -19.99 -13.73 -10.46
N LEU A 483 -19.25 -13.03 -9.59
CA LEU A 483 -19.20 -11.57 -9.58
C LEU A 483 -18.48 -10.98 -10.80
N ASP A 484 -17.39 -11.61 -11.26
CA ASP A 484 -16.72 -11.23 -12.51
C ASP A 484 -17.72 -11.30 -13.69
N GLN A 485 -18.47 -12.40 -13.80
CA GLN A 485 -19.45 -12.59 -14.88
C GLN A 485 -20.62 -11.61 -14.80
N LEU A 486 -21.14 -11.34 -13.60
CA LEU A 486 -22.20 -10.34 -13.40
C LEU A 486 -21.71 -8.91 -13.71
N ALA A 487 -20.45 -8.59 -13.39
CA ALA A 487 -19.85 -7.30 -13.71
C ALA A 487 -19.68 -7.12 -15.22
N ASP A 488 -19.27 -8.17 -15.93
CA ASP A 488 -19.15 -8.20 -17.39
C ASP A 488 -20.50 -8.01 -18.08
N LEU A 489 -21.59 -8.53 -17.49
CA LEU A 489 -22.98 -8.28 -17.92
C LEU A 489 -23.49 -6.87 -17.57
N GLY A 490 -22.67 -6.05 -16.90
CA GLY A 490 -23.01 -4.66 -16.60
C GLY A 490 -23.88 -4.46 -15.35
N ILE A 491 -24.10 -5.50 -14.55
CA ILE A 491 -24.88 -5.41 -13.30
C ILE A 491 -24.23 -4.40 -12.36
N LYS A 492 -25.03 -3.48 -11.79
CA LYS A 492 -24.57 -2.43 -10.86
C LYS A 492 -25.03 -2.61 -9.43
N GLN A 493 -26.10 -3.37 -9.22
CA GLN A 493 -26.66 -3.65 -7.90
C GLN A 493 -26.96 -5.14 -7.77
N LEU A 494 -26.61 -5.71 -6.62
CA LEU A 494 -26.75 -7.14 -6.36
C LEU A 494 -27.26 -7.36 -4.94
N ASP A 495 -28.37 -8.08 -4.80
CA ASP A 495 -28.87 -8.59 -3.53
C ASP A 495 -28.18 -9.93 -3.23
N LEU A 496 -27.18 -9.92 -2.34
CA LEU A 496 -26.41 -11.09 -1.93
C LEU A 496 -27.00 -11.71 -0.68
N VAL A 497 -27.50 -12.94 -0.81
CA VAL A 497 -28.13 -13.72 0.26
C VAL A 497 -27.09 -14.65 0.88
N VAL A 498 -26.88 -14.55 2.19
CA VAL A 498 -25.83 -15.30 2.91
C VAL A 498 -26.40 -15.95 4.18
N SER A 499 -25.82 -17.07 4.61
CA SER A 499 -26.22 -17.79 5.83
C SER A 499 -25.03 -18.08 6.74
N ALA A 500 -23.98 -18.75 6.20
CA ALA A 500 -22.80 -19.16 6.95
C ALA A 500 -21.62 -18.20 6.77
N ARG A 501 -20.93 -17.86 7.88
CA ARG A 501 -19.72 -17.01 7.94
C ARG A 501 -19.80 -15.72 7.09
N PRO A 502 -20.81 -14.86 7.30
CA PRO A 502 -20.95 -13.62 6.53
C PRO A 502 -19.73 -12.70 6.66
N GLU A 503 -18.96 -12.79 7.75
CA GLU A 503 -17.73 -12.03 7.94
C GLU A 503 -16.62 -12.43 6.96
N ALA A 504 -16.47 -13.73 6.67
CA ALA A 504 -15.47 -14.21 5.72
C ALA A 504 -15.80 -13.74 4.29
N LEU A 505 -17.09 -13.80 3.92
CA LEU A 505 -17.60 -13.26 2.66
C LEU A 505 -17.40 -11.74 2.59
N ARG A 506 -17.67 -11.00 3.67
CA ARG A 506 -17.43 -9.54 3.74
C ARG A 506 -15.95 -9.18 3.67
N GLN A 507 -15.06 -9.97 4.25
CA GLN A 507 -13.62 -9.75 4.13
C GLN A 507 -13.13 -9.95 2.69
N LEU A 508 -13.65 -10.95 1.99
CA LEU A 508 -13.30 -11.23 0.60
C LEU A 508 -13.88 -10.18 -0.36
N LEU A 509 -15.17 -9.83 -0.19
CA LEU A 509 -15.92 -8.99 -1.13
C LEU A 509 -15.86 -7.49 -0.83
N ALA A 510 -15.49 -7.11 0.39
CA ALA A 510 -15.66 -5.75 0.89
C ALA A 510 -17.08 -5.23 0.62
N GLN A 511 -17.23 -4.12 -0.11
CA GLN A 511 -18.52 -3.56 -0.55
C GLN A 511 -18.85 -3.86 -2.03
N GLY A 512 -18.07 -4.70 -2.71
CA GLY A 512 -18.21 -4.98 -4.14
C GLY A 512 -17.52 -3.96 -5.06
N GLU A 513 -16.77 -3.01 -4.50
CA GLU A 513 -16.04 -1.96 -5.22
C GLU A 513 -15.12 -2.50 -6.31
N ARG A 514 -14.44 -3.63 -6.04
CA ARG A 514 -13.55 -4.32 -6.99
C ARG A 514 -14.24 -4.65 -8.33
N TRP A 515 -15.54 -4.95 -8.28
CA TRP A 515 -16.35 -5.30 -9.45
C TRP A 515 -17.22 -4.15 -9.95
N GLY A 516 -17.24 -3.00 -9.25
CA GLY A 516 -18.17 -1.92 -9.53
C GLY A 516 -19.64 -2.29 -9.30
N ILE A 517 -19.89 -3.29 -8.45
CA ILE A 517 -21.23 -3.77 -8.07
C ILE A 517 -21.52 -3.31 -6.64
N GLN A 518 -22.68 -2.69 -6.41
CA GLN A 518 -23.17 -2.37 -5.07
C GLN A 518 -23.85 -3.60 -4.45
N LEU A 519 -23.24 -4.16 -3.41
CA LEU A 519 -23.76 -5.33 -2.70
C LEU A 519 -24.77 -4.92 -1.61
N ARG A 520 -25.97 -5.51 -1.64
CA ARG A 520 -26.96 -5.47 -0.57
C ARG A 520 -26.96 -6.82 0.13
N TRP A 521 -26.73 -6.83 1.43
CA TRP A 521 -26.54 -8.08 2.18
C TRP A 521 -27.85 -8.51 2.83
N HIS A 522 -28.26 -9.73 2.56
CA HIS A 522 -29.42 -10.36 3.18
C HIS A 522 -28.98 -11.58 3.96
N LEU A 523 -29.10 -11.53 5.28
CA LEU A 523 -28.72 -12.64 6.15
C LEU A 523 -29.94 -13.54 6.39
N VAL A 524 -29.80 -14.83 6.12
CA VAL A 524 -30.81 -15.85 6.39
C VAL A 524 -30.31 -16.80 7.47
N LYS A 525 -31.18 -17.12 8.43
CA LYS A 525 -30.85 -18.03 9.54
C LYS A 525 -30.76 -19.49 9.11
N ASP A 526 -31.66 -19.91 8.23
CA ASP A 526 -31.73 -21.27 7.72
C ASP A 526 -31.17 -21.32 6.29
N ALA A 527 -30.06 -22.04 6.12
CA ALA A 527 -29.42 -22.23 4.82
C ALA A 527 -30.22 -23.15 3.89
N ALA A 528 -31.09 -24.00 4.43
CA ALA A 528 -31.87 -24.97 3.65
C ALA A 528 -33.08 -24.33 2.94
N THR A 529 -33.60 -23.21 3.46
CA THR A 529 -34.78 -22.52 2.92
C THR A 529 -34.52 -21.01 2.67
N PRO A 530 -33.52 -20.64 1.85
CA PRO A 530 -33.08 -19.25 1.71
C PRO A 530 -34.05 -18.35 0.93
N TYR A 531 -34.95 -18.95 0.15
CA TYR A 531 -35.75 -18.24 -0.85
C TYR A 531 -36.85 -17.34 -0.28
N LYS A 532 -37.22 -17.52 0.99
CA LYS A 532 -38.19 -16.65 1.68
C LYS A 532 -37.80 -15.16 1.60
N VAL A 533 -36.49 -14.87 1.51
CA VAL A 533 -35.98 -13.50 1.33
C VAL A 533 -36.58 -12.80 0.12
N LEU A 534 -36.89 -13.53 -0.97
CA LEU A 534 -37.41 -12.95 -2.22
C LEU A 534 -38.75 -12.24 -2.01
N GLN A 535 -39.59 -12.73 -1.10
CA GLN A 535 -40.86 -12.08 -0.75
C GLN A 535 -40.67 -10.77 0.02
N SER A 536 -39.52 -10.61 0.69
CA SER A 536 -39.19 -9.40 1.46
C SER A 536 -38.42 -8.34 0.66
N LEU A 537 -38.02 -8.63 -0.58
CA LEU A 537 -37.22 -7.72 -1.42
C LEU A 537 -38.05 -6.56 -2.03
N GLY A 538 -39.38 -6.59 -1.91
CA GLY A 538 -40.27 -5.58 -2.46
C GLY A 538 -40.22 -5.53 -3.98
N LEU A 539 -40.31 -6.68 -4.64
CA LEU A 539 -40.26 -6.81 -6.10
C LEU A 539 -41.55 -6.27 -6.73
N ASN A 540 -41.42 -5.48 -7.81
CA ASN A 540 -42.58 -4.98 -8.54
C ASN A 540 -43.16 -6.08 -9.44
N ALA A 541 -44.49 -6.16 -9.60
CA ALA A 541 -45.15 -7.27 -10.31
C ALA A 541 -44.67 -7.50 -11.77
N THR A 542 -44.17 -6.46 -12.44
CA THR A 542 -43.65 -6.51 -13.82
C THR A 542 -42.13 -6.65 -13.92
N GLU A 543 -41.43 -6.73 -12.79
CA GLU A 543 -39.97 -6.79 -12.73
C GLU A 543 -39.47 -8.19 -13.10
N GLN A 544 -38.42 -8.23 -13.93
CA GLN A 544 -37.67 -9.44 -14.25
C GLN A 544 -36.43 -9.51 -13.34
N VAL A 545 -36.27 -10.65 -12.67
CA VAL A 545 -35.21 -10.86 -11.68
C VAL A 545 -34.25 -11.92 -12.18
N LEU A 546 -32.96 -11.59 -12.17
CA LEU A 546 -31.88 -12.54 -12.40
C LEU A 546 -31.55 -13.26 -11.08
N LEU A 547 -31.67 -14.58 -11.09
CA LEU A 547 -31.37 -15.44 -9.94
C LEU A 547 -30.11 -16.24 -10.24
N GLY A 548 -29.23 -16.36 -9.25
CA GLY A 548 -28.02 -17.16 -9.35
C GLY A 548 -27.61 -17.78 -8.02
N HIS A 549 -26.93 -18.93 -8.07
CA HIS A 549 -26.22 -19.52 -6.94
C HIS A 549 -24.73 -19.30 -7.10
N ALA A 550 -24.11 -18.67 -6.11
CA ALA A 550 -22.71 -18.24 -6.14
C ALA A 550 -21.71 -19.40 -6.12
N ASP A 551 -22.12 -20.57 -5.67
CA ASP A 551 -21.36 -21.82 -5.69
C ASP A 551 -21.45 -22.55 -7.04
N ARG A 552 -22.13 -21.99 -8.03
CA ARG A 552 -22.32 -22.61 -9.35
C ARG A 552 -21.77 -21.73 -10.44
N TRP A 553 -20.87 -22.29 -11.23
CA TRP A 553 -20.34 -21.60 -12.40
C TRP A 553 -21.07 -22.06 -13.67
N ILE A 554 -21.36 -21.09 -14.54
CA ILE A 554 -21.98 -21.27 -15.85
C ILE A 554 -21.05 -20.65 -16.89
N ASP A 555 -20.98 -21.21 -18.10
CA ASP A 555 -20.22 -20.55 -19.17
C ASP A 555 -20.76 -19.14 -19.48
N ALA A 556 -19.86 -18.20 -19.78
CA ALA A 556 -20.23 -16.79 -19.98
C ALA A 556 -21.20 -16.58 -21.17
N ASP A 557 -21.06 -17.35 -22.24
CA ASP A 557 -21.92 -17.21 -23.42
C ASP A 557 -23.34 -17.74 -23.13
N VAL A 558 -23.43 -18.82 -22.34
CA VAL A 558 -24.70 -19.36 -21.82
C VAL A 558 -25.35 -18.35 -20.88
N LEU A 559 -24.59 -17.75 -19.97
CA LEU A 559 -25.12 -16.75 -19.04
C LEU A 559 -25.64 -15.50 -19.79
N ALA A 560 -24.92 -15.03 -20.82
CA ALA A 560 -25.36 -13.92 -21.66
C ALA A 560 -26.64 -14.28 -22.45
N SER A 561 -26.69 -15.48 -23.04
CA SER A 561 -27.90 -15.98 -23.72
C SER A 561 -29.10 -16.05 -22.77
N MET A 562 -28.89 -16.57 -21.56
CA MET A 562 -29.92 -16.72 -20.56
C MET A 562 -30.57 -15.38 -20.23
N VAL A 563 -29.75 -14.34 -20.02
CA VAL A 563 -30.24 -13.00 -19.72
C VAL A 563 -30.93 -12.36 -20.93
N ALA A 564 -30.38 -12.55 -22.13
CA ALA A 564 -30.96 -11.99 -23.36
C ALA A 564 -32.34 -12.56 -23.70
N HIS A 565 -32.56 -13.85 -23.43
CA HIS A 565 -33.79 -14.56 -23.81
C HIS A 565 -34.74 -14.83 -22.63
N GLY A 566 -34.38 -14.43 -21.40
CA GLY A 566 -35.20 -14.68 -20.21
C GLY A 566 -35.31 -16.16 -19.86
N GLN A 567 -34.23 -16.92 -20.02
CA GLN A 567 -34.23 -18.36 -19.84
C GLN A 567 -34.05 -18.78 -18.38
N VAL A 568 -34.51 -19.99 -18.06
CA VAL A 568 -34.14 -20.73 -16.84
C VAL A 568 -33.19 -21.85 -17.24
N LEU A 569 -32.07 -21.98 -16.52
CA LEU A 569 -31.08 -22.99 -16.82
C LEU A 569 -31.33 -24.25 -15.99
N ALA A 570 -31.23 -25.39 -16.64
CA ALA A 570 -31.40 -26.69 -16.01
C ALA A 570 -30.30 -27.66 -16.43
N HIS A 571 -30.14 -28.75 -15.70
CA HIS A 571 -29.22 -29.83 -16.03
C HIS A 571 -29.87 -31.18 -15.76
N THR A 572 -29.37 -32.23 -16.40
CA THR A 572 -29.82 -33.61 -16.21
C THR A 572 -28.76 -34.37 -15.41
N GLN A 573 -29.13 -34.87 -14.23
CA GLN A 573 -28.23 -35.66 -13.38
C GLN A 573 -28.46 -37.16 -13.58
N ASP A 574 -29.72 -37.56 -13.80
CA ASP A 574 -30.16 -38.91 -14.21
C ASP A 574 -30.99 -38.81 -15.51
N ALA A 575 -30.97 -39.86 -16.34
CA ALA A 575 -31.47 -39.87 -17.73
C ALA A 575 -32.98 -39.57 -17.95
N SER A 576 -33.72 -39.08 -16.94
CA SER A 576 -35.16 -38.79 -17.05
C SER A 576 -35.67 -37.57 -16.27
N ALA A 577 -34.87 -36.91 -15.42
CA ALA A 577 -35.32 -35.76 -14.62
C ALA A 577 -34.47 -34.50 -14.86
N VAL A 578 -35.15 -33.37 -15.07
CA VAL A 578 -34.53 -32.06 -15.31
C VAL A 578 -34.49 -31.28 -13.99
N HIS A 579 -33.30 -30.89 -13.56
CA HIS A 579 -33.05 -30.17 -12.31
C HIS A 579 -32.59 -28.75 -12.58
N TRP A 580 -32.96 -27.79 -11.74
CA TRP A 580 -32.54 -26.40 -11.89
C TRP A 580 -31.01 -26.27 -11.68
N ALA A 581 -30.31 -25.64 -12.62
CA ALA A 581 -28.86 -25.44 -12.56
C ALA A 581 -28.44 -24.31 -11.62
N GLY A 582 -29.38 -23.73 -10.87
CA GLY A 582 -29.14 -22.64 -9.91
C GLY A 582 -29.04 -21.24 -10.53
N TRP A 583 -29.25 -21.11 -11.84
CA TRP A 583 -29.28 -19.83 -12.55
C TRP A 583 -30.54 -19.71 -13.41
N GLY A 584 -31.12 -18.52 -13.49
CA GLY A 584 -32.29 -18.30 -14.34
C GLY A 584 -32.90 -16.90 -14.20
N MET A 585 -33.73 -16.56 -15.17
CA MET A 585 -34.60 -15.38 -15.11
C MET A 585 -36.01 -15.77 -14.65
N ALA A 586 -36.58 -14.98 -13.74
CA ALA A 586 -37.95 -15.17 -13.27
C ALA A 586 -38.67 -13.84 -13.11
N SER A 587 -39.97 -13.83 -13.38
CA SER A 587 -40.82 -12.67 -13.09
C SER A 587 -41.10 -12.57 -11.59
N ALA A 588 -41.29 -11.34 -11.09
CA ALA A 588 -41.70 -11.13 -9.71
C ALA A 588 -43.02 -11.87 -9.35
N ALA A 589 -43.97 -11.98 -10.29
CA ALA A 589 -45.20 -12.74 -10.09
C ALA A 589 -44.93 -14.24 -9.85
N THR A 590 -44.02 -14.84 -10.63
CA THR A 590 -43.57 -16.23 -10.45
C THR A 590 -42.94 -16.44 -9.08
N LEU A 591 -42.13 -15.48 -8.63
CA LEU A 591 -41.45 -15.51 -7.33
C LEU A 591 -42.40 -15.29 -6.15
N GLN A 592 -43.43 -14.48 -6.31
CA GLN A 592 -44.44 -14.23 -5.27
C GLN A 592 -45.39 -15.42 -5.09
N ALA A 593 -45.65 -16.21 -6.13
CA ALA A 593 -46.48 -17.41 -6.09
C ALA A 593 -45.79 -18.63 -5.43
N MET A 594 -44.54 -18.49 -5.01
CA MET A 594 -43.73 -19.55 -4.39
C MET A 594 -44.19 -19.87 -2.95
N PRO A 595 -44.13 -21.15 -2.52
CA PRO A 595 -44.34 -21.53 -1.12
C PRO A 595 -43.40 -20.80 -0.14
N LEU A 596 -43.91 -20.43 1.04
CA LEU A 596 -43.16 -19.70 2.09
C LEU A 596 -41.92 -20.43 2.63
N HIS A 597 -41.96 -21.77 2.63
CA HIS A 597 -40.89 -22.64 3.05
C HIS A 597 -40.61 -23.63 1.91
N CYS A 598 -39.76 -23.22 0.98
CA CYS A 598 -39.28 -24.08 -0.09
C CYS A 598 -37.79 -24.34 0.09
N ASP A 599 -37.42 -25.60 -0.07
CA ASP A 599 -36.03 -26.00 -0.30
C ASP A 599 -35.66 -25.74 -1.77
N GLU A 600 -34.40 -25.96 -2.11
CA GLU A 600 -33.92 -25.76 -3.47
C GLU A 600 -34.64 -26.65 -4.49
N ALA A 601 -34.89 -27.92 -4.16
CA ALA A 601 -35.52 -28.86 -5.08
C ALA A 601 -36.94 -28.38 -5.46
N THR A 602 -37.72 -27.96 -4.47
CA THR A 602 -39.07 -27.41 -4.67
C THR A 602 -39.02 -26.09 -5.44
N PHE A 603 -38.06 -25.21 -5.11
CA PHE A 603 -37.90 -23.93 -5.80
C PHE A 603 -37.51 -24.10 -7.27
N GLY A 604 -36.53 -24.97 -7.54
CA GLY A 604 -36.09 -25.30 -8.88
C GLY A 604 -37.19 -25.94 -9.73
N ALA A 605 -37.94 -26.89 -9.17
CA ALA A 605 -39.09 -27.50 -9.85
C ALA A 605 -40.17 -26.46 -10.19
N HIS A 606 -40.46 -25.53 -9.27
CA HIS A 606 -41.39 -24.42 -9.52
C HIS A 606 -40.90 -23.54 -10.67
N LEU A 607 -39.64 -23.07 -10.64
CA LEU A 607 -39.08 -22.25 -11.72
C LEU A 607 -39.10 -22.95 -13.09
N CYS A 608 -38.68 -24.22 -13.15
CA CYS A 608 -38.68 -25.00 -14.38
C CYS A 608 -40.10 -25.25 -14.91
N SER A 609 -41.11 -25.38 -14.04
CA SER A 609 -42.50 -25.60 -14.44
C SER A 609 -43.21 -24.34 -14.96
N GLN A 610 -42.77 -23.16 -14.52
CA GLN A 610 -43.43 -21.88 -14.80
C GLN A 610 -42.83 -21.14 -16.00
N THR A 611 -41.72 -21.63 -16.56
CA THR A 611 -41.03 -21.02 -17.69
C THR A 611 -41.31 -21.76 -19.01
N THR A 612 -41.42 -21.01 -20.10
CA THR A 612 -41.48 -21.56 -21.47
C THR A 612 -40.12 -21.53 -22.16
N GLN A 613 -39.11 -20.95 -21.51
CA GLN A 613 -37.75 -20.72 -22.03
C GLN A 613 -36.73 -21.51 -21.20
N LEU A 614 -36.83 -22.84 -21.23
CA LEU A 614 -35.93 -23.72 -20.49
C LEU A 614 -34.72 -24.12 -21.36
N GLN A 615 -33.50 -23.93 -20.86
CA GLN A 615 -32.28 -24.41 -21.51
C GLN A 615 -31.61 -25.48 -20.64
N VAL A 616 -31.38 -26.67 -21.21
CA VAL A 616 -30.65 -27.75 -20.55
C VAL A 616 -29.17 -27.64 -20.87
N LEU A 617 -28.33 -27.63 -19.84
CA LEU A 617 -26.89 -27.44 -19.92
C LEU A 617 -26.14 -28.76 -20.04
N GLU A 618 -25.06 -28.73 -20.81
CA GLU A 618 -24.09 -29.82 -20.87
C GLU A 618 -23.09 -29.75 -19.70
N ALA A 619 -22.45 -30.87 -19.37
CA ALA A 619 -21.50 -30.96 -18.25
C ALA A 619 -20.29 -30.01 -18.36
N ALA A 620 -19.92 -29.57 -19.57
CA ALA A 620 -18.84 -28.60 -19.78
C ALA A 620 -19.28 -27.14 -19.55
N GLN A 621 -20.59 -26.88 -19.54
CA GLN A 621 -21.18 -25.53 -19.44
C GLN A 621 -21.60 -25.18 -18.00
N PHE A 622 -21.56 -26.16 -17.08
CA PHE A 622 -22.03 -26.03 -15.71
C PHE A 622 -21.13 -26.83 -14.76
N VAL A 623 -20.67 -26.19 -13.67
CA VAL A 623 -19.96 -26.90 -12.59
C VAL A 623 -20.40 -26.41 -11.22
N GLN A 624 -20.41 -27.33 -10.25
CA GLN A 624 -20.75 -27.08 -8.86
C GLN A 624 -19.92 -27.97 -7.92
N PRO A 625 -19.52 -27.49 -6.72
CA PRO A 625 -18.73 -28.24 -5.76
C PRO A 625 -19.61 -29.05 -4.79
N ALA A 626 -20.50 -29.90 -5.33
CA ALA A 626 -21.45 -30.68 -4.53
C ALA A 626 -20.81 -31.81 -3.68
N SER A 627 -19.56 -32.14 -3.96
CA SER A 627 -18.72 -33.12 -3.23
C SER A 627 -17.25 -32.82 -3.51
N ALA A 628 -16.33 -33.47 -2.79
CA ALA A 628 -14.91 -33.38 -3.08
C ALA A 628 -14.57 -33.88 -4.50
N ALA A 629 -15.28 -34.91 -4.98
CA ALA A 629 -15.15 -35.40 -6.35
C ALA A 629 -15.65 -34.38 -7.38
N ALA A 630 -16.80 -33.75 -7.13
CA ALA A 630 -17.35 -32.71 -8.00
C ALA A 630 -16.47 -31.45 -8.00
N LEU A 631 -15.88 -31.07 -6.86
CA LEU A 631 -14.93 -29.97 -6.76
C LEU A 631 -13.67 -30.24 -7.61
N LEU A 632 -13.14 -31.45 -7.60
CA LEU A 632 -12.01 -31.83 -8.45
C LEU A 632 -12.41 -31.86 -9.93
N ALA A 633 -13.58 -32.40 -10.27
CA ALA A 633 -14.10 -32.40 -11.64
C ALA A 633 -14.29 -30.96 -12.16
N ALA A 634 -14.77 -30.03 -11.32
CA ALA A 634 -14.85 -28.62 -11.66
C ALA A 634 -13.47 -28.06 -12.05
N GLN A 635 -12.40 -28.45 -11.36
CA GLN A 635 -11.05 -28.00 -11.72
C GLN A 635 -10.63 -28.46 -13.13
N GLN A 636 -11.12 -29.60 -13.62
CA GLN A 636 -10.83 -30.05 -14.98
C GLN A 636 -11.38 -29.07 -16.03
N VAL A 637 -12.55 -28.46 -15.77
CA VAL A 637 -13.10 -27.39 -16.61
C VAL A 637 -12.20 -26.15 -16.58
N ALA A 638 -11.69 -25.78 -15.39
CA ALA A 638 -10.75 -24.67 -15.24
C ALA A 638 -9.39 -24.91 -15.93
N LEU A 639 -9.04 -26.18 -16.19
CA LEU A 639 -7.81 -26.59 -16.87
C LEU A 639 -7.95 -26.69 -18.39
N THR A 640 -9.14 -26.49 -18.96
CA THR A 640 -9.35 -26.48 -20.42
C THR A 640 -8.68 -25.27 -21.08
N ASP A 641 -8.23 -25.41 -22.32
CA ASP A 641 -7.63 -24.31 -23.09
C ASP A 641 -8.57 -23.11 -23.23
N ALA A 642 -9.88 -23.36 -23.37
CA ALA A 642 -10.89 -22.32 -23.45
C ALA A 642 -10.94 -21.47 -22.18
N PHE A 643 -10.91 -22.11 -21.00
CA PHE A 643 -10.89 -21.43 -19.72
C PHE A 643 -9.54 -20.73 -19.45
N MET A 644 -8.43 -21.41 -19.78
CA MET A 644 -7.07 -20.87 -19.65
C MET A 644 -6.87 -19.60 -20.50
N ARG A 645 -7.65 -19.41 -21.57
CA ARG A 645 -7.65 -18.15 -22.32
C ARG A 645 -8.25 -16.97 -21.55
N ARG A 646 -9.10 -17.23 -20.56
CA ARG A 646 -9.83 -16.24 -19.73
C ARG A 646 -9.14 -15.94 -18.38
N VAL A 647 -7.97 -16.52 -18.09
CA VAL A 647 -7.17 -16.12 -16.91
C VAL A 647 -6.72 -14.64 -17.04
N PRO A 648 -6.46 -13.94 -15.91
CA PRO A 648 -6.08 -12.53 -15.97
C PRO A 648 -4.89 -12.29 -16.90
N ALA A 649 -4.90 -11.18 -17.65
CA ALA A 649 -3.87 -10.88 -18.65
C ALA A 649 -2.44 -10.76 -18.07
N THR A 650 -2.31 -10.62 -16.75
CA THR A 650 -1.03 -10.58 -16.03
C THR A 650 -0.41 -11.97 -15.81
N TRP A 651 -1.17 -13.05 -16.03
CA TRP A 651 -0.71 -14.41 -15.83
C TRP A 651 0.23 -14.86 -16.95
N LEU A 652 1.21 -15.67 -16.57
CA LEU A 652 2.19 -16.24 -17.49
C LEU A 652 1.66 -17.58 -18.00
N ARG A 653 1.68 -17.74 -19.33
CA ARG A 653 1.24 -18.98 -19.99
C ARG A 653 2.44 -19.84 -20.35
N ALA A 654 2.32 -21.13 -20.09
CA ALA A 654 3.33 -22.14 -20.40
C ALA A 654 2.70 -23.26 -21.25
N SER A 655 3.54 -24.10 -21.86
CA SER A 655 3.06 -25.25 -22.66
C SER A 655 2.26 -26.27 -21.84
N TRP A 656 2.41 -26.26 -20.51
CA TRP A 656 1.72 -27.15 -19.58
C TRP A 656 0.51 -26.49 -18.89
N GLY A 657 0.20 -25.20 -19.15
CA GLY A 657 -0.91 -24.50 -18.52
C GLY A 657 -0.62 -23.03 -18.23
N ALA A 658 -0.98 -22.56 -17.03
CA ALA A 658 -0.81 -21.16 -16.65
C ALA A 658 -0.43 -20.99 -15.18
N TYR A 659 0.32 -19.93 -14.88
CA TYR A 659 0.69 -19.58 -13.52
C TYR A 659 0.69 -18.07 -13.26
N SER A 660 0.46 -17.71 -12.01
CA SER A 660 0.46 -16.32 -11.55
C SER A 660 1.90 -15.77 -11.52
N PRO A 661 2.14 -14.49 -11.85
CA PRO A 661 3.49 -13.92 -11.94
C PRO A 661 4.25 -13.84 -10.59
N ASP A 662 3.52 -13.92 -9.48
CA ASP A 662 4.04 -14.02 -8.12
C ASP A 662 4.26 -15.46 -7.65
N ALA A 663 3.87 -16.46 -8.45
CA ALA A 663 4.24 -17.85 -8.20
C ALA A 663 5.72 -18.08 -8.53
N VAL A 664 6.39 -18.82 -7.66
CA VAL A 664 7.82 -19.10 -7.75
C VAL A 664 8.03 -20.57 -8.09
N LEU A 665 8.57 -20.83 -9.27
CA LEU A 665 8.90 -22.17 -9.75
C LEU A 665 10.43 -22.30 -9.82
N GLU A 666 11.02 -23.21 -9.07
CA GLU A 666 12.47 -23.41 -9.08
C GLU A 666 12.96 -24.20 -10.31
N GLN A 667 14.20 -23.93 -10.73
CA GLN A 667 14.84 -24.70 -11.79
C GLN A 667 14.98 -26.16 -11.36
N GLY A 668 14.39 -27.06 -12.15
CA GLY A 668 14.33 -28.50 -11.85
C GLY A 668 13.03 -28.96 -11.21
N ALA A 669 12.04 -28.10 -11.00
CA ALA A 669 10.67 -28.52 -10.77
C ALA A 669 10.08 -29.13 -12.07
N LEU A 670 9.48 -30.31 -11.98
CA LEU A 670 8.87 -30.98 -13.13
C LEU A 670 7.37 -30.68 -13.17
N ILE A 671 6.92 -29.92 -14.17
CA ILE A 671 5.51 -29.58 -14.33
C ILE A 671 5.00 -30.19 -15.63
N VAL A 672 4.00 -31.05 -15.52
CA VAL A 672 3.33 -31.75 -16.63
C VAL A 672 1.87 -31.31 -16.67
N GLY A 673 1.47 -30.75 -17.80
CA GLY A 673 0.15 -30.15 -17.97
C GLY A 673 -0.98 -31.13 -18.26
N PRO A 674 -2.24 -30.69 -18.17
CA PRO A 674 -2.63 -29.31 -17.83
C PRO A 674 -2.56 -29.06 -16.31
N ALA A 675 -1.98 -27.92 -15.91
CA ALA A 675 -1.87 -27.49 -14.51
C ALA A 675 -2.06 -25.98 -14.33
N LEU A 676 -2.64 -25.58 -13.19
CA LEU A 676 -2.82 -24.18 -12.77
C LEU A 676 -2.04 -23.93 -11.48
N ILE A 677 -1.21 -22.88 -11.46
CA ILE A 677 -0.47 -22.49 -10.26
C ILE A 677 -0.80 -21.04 -9.90
N GLY A 678 -1.52 -20.86 -8.81
CA GLY A 678 -2.04 -19.56 -8.42
C GLY A 678 -1.10 -18.67 -7.61
N PRO A 679 -1.60 -17.51 -7.17
CA PRO A 679 -0.82 -16.48 -6.50
C PRO A 679 -0.11 -16.98 -5.24
N GLY A 680 1.07 -16.46 -4.95
CA GLY A 680 1.86 -16.82 -3.77
C GLY A 680 2.32 -18.28 -3.68
N CYS A 681 2.13 -19.09 -4.73
CA CYS A 681 2.55 -20.49 -4.72
C CYS A 681 4.06 -20.63 -4.91
N PHE A 682 4.65 -21.62 -4.25
CA PHE A 682 6.06 -21.96 -4.36
C PHE A 682 6.22 -23.45 -4.69
N VAL A 683 6.98 -23.78 -5.73
CA VAL A 683 7.29 -25.17 -6.12
C VAL A 683 8.80 -25.36 -6.10
N ALA A 684 9.28 -26.16 -5.14
CA ALA A 684 10.70 -26.45 -4.93
C ALA A 684 11.31 -27.27 -6.07
N GLN A 685 12.63 -27.21 -6.19
CA GLN A 685 13.40 -28.08 -7.08
C GLN A 685 13.08 -29.57 -6.82
N GLY A 686 12.93 -30.37 -7.87
CA GLY A 686 12.66 -31.81 -7.77
C GLY A 686 11.23 -32.17 -7.34
N ALA A 687 10.37 -31.21 -7.03
CA ALA A 687 8.94 -31.45 -6.91
C ALA A 687 8.32 -31.72 -8.29
N SER A 688 7.32 -32.60 -8.34
CA SER A 688 6.61 -32.96 -9.56
C SER A 688 5.13 -32.58 -9.46
N ILE A 689 4.70 -31.66 -10.32
CA ILE A 689 3.29 -31.30 -10.50
C ILE A 689 2.81 -31.95 -11.80
N GLY A 690 1.94 -32.95 -11.68
CA GLY A 690 1.39 -33.69 -12.80
C GLY A 690 0.06 -33.14 -13.30
N ALA A 691 -0.43 -33.75 -14.38
CA ALA A 691 -1.64 -33.36 -15.07
C ALA A 691 -2.87 -33.33 -14.15
N GLY A 692 -3.80 -32.41 -14.43
CA GLY A 692 -5.04 -32.29 -13.66
C GLY A 692 -4.86 -31.62 -12.31
N THR A 693 -3.73 -30.93 -12.07
CA THR A 693 -3.41 -30.34 -10.76
C THR A 693 -3.71 -28.84 -10.73
N VAL A 694 -4.34 -28.39 -9.65
CA VAL A 694 -4.56 -26.96 -9.36
C VAL A 694 -3.98 -26.62 -7.99
N LEU A 695 -2.97 -25.76 -7.98
CA LEU A 695 -2.48 -25.11 -6.77
C LEU A 695 -3.18 -23.75 -6.68
N THR A 696 -4.00 -23.56 -5.65
CA THR A 696 -4.99 -22.47 -5.63
C THR A 696 -4.37 -21.11 -5.30
N ARG A 697 -3.87 -20.90 -4.09
CA ARG A 697 -3.10 -19.71 -3.68
C ARG A 697 -2.30 -20.00 -2.41
N ASP A 698 -1.16 -19.34 -2.25
CA ASP A 698 -0.33 -19.43 -1.07
C ASP A 698 0.03 -20.90 -0.73
N VAL A 699 0.25 -21.74 -1.75
CA VAL A 699 0.59 -23.16 -1.59
C VAL A 699 2.10 -23.36 -1.72
N VAL A 700 2.72 -24.05 -0.77
CA VAL A 700 4.15 -24.32 -0.79
C VAL A 700 4.37 -25.82 -0.97
N VAL A 701 5.10 -26.22 -2.02
CA VAL A 701 5.43 -27.61 -2.33
C VAL A 701 6.92 -27.83 -2.16
N SER A 702 7.31 -28.69 -1.20
CA SER A 702 8.69 -29.04 -0.89
C SER A 702 9.30 -30.03 -1.89
N THR A 703 10.62 -30.17 -1.84
CA THR A 703 11.45 -31.01 -2.70
C THR A 703 10.94 -32.46 -2.74
N GLY A 704 10.83 -33.03 -3.93
CA GLY A 704 10.47 -34.44 -4.12
C GLY A 704 9.00 -34.79 -3.85
N ALA A 705 8.16 -33.81 -3.50
CA ALA A 705 6.70 -34.04 -3.45
C ALA A 705 6.15 -34.27 -4.85
N VAL A 706 5.14 -35.14 -4.98
CA VAL A 706 4.50 -35.49 -6.25
C VAL A 706 3.01 -35.25 -6.13
N ILE A 707 2.44 -34.37 -6.96
CA ILE A 707 1.02 -34.00 -6.93
C ILE A 707 0.41 -34.24 -8.30
N ARG A 708 -0.67 -35.02 -8.40
CA ARG A 708 -1.36 -35.37 -9.65
C ARG A 708 -2.87 -35.40 -9.43
N HIS A 709 -3.65 -35.00 -10.44
CA HIS A 709 -5.12 -35.03 -10.38
C HIS A 709 -5.69 -34.53 -9.05
N SER A 710 -5.11 -33.46 -8.51
CA SER A 710 -5.40 -33.01 -7.14
C SER A 710 -5.58 -31.51 -7.10
N VAL A 711 -6.39 -31.06 -6.16
CA VAL A 711 -6.56 -29.64 -5.86
C VAL A 711 -6.04 -29.36 -4.45
N VAL A 712 -5.07 -28.46 -4.36
CA VAL A 712 -4.50 -28.03 -3.09
C VAL A 712 -5.10 -26.69 -2.73
N LEU A 713 -5.93 -26.71 -1.69
CA LEU A 713 -6.65 -25.55 -1.18
C LEU A 713 -5.68 -24.54 -0.55
N PRO A 714 -6.12 -23.28 -0.37
CA PRO A 714 -5.23 -22.19 0.00
C PRO A 714 -4.40 -22.46 1.25
N GLN A 715 -3.22 -21.83 1.35
CA GLN A 715 -2.44 -21.75 2.60
C GLN A 715 -1.95 -23.11 3.12
N THR A 716 -1.72 -24.04 2.20
CA THR A 716 -1.28 -25.40 2.51
C THR A 716 0.22 -25.56 2.21
N PHE A 717 0.97 -26.08 3.16
CA PHE A 717 2.32 -26.60 2.94
C PHE A 717 2.25 -28.11 2.65
N VAL A 718 2.92 -28.53 1.57
CA VAL A 718 3.12 -29.92 1.15
C VAL A 718 4.58 -30.28 1.37
N GLY A 719 4.82 -31.19 2.31
CA GLY A 719 6.14 -31.60 2.78
C GLY A 719 6.88 -32.54 1.82
N GLN A 720 8.14 -32.81 2.18
CA GLN A 720 9.09 -33.57 1.35
C GLN A 720 8.59 -34.99 1.08
N GLN A 721 8.78 -35.48 -0.16
CA GLN A 721 8.43 -36.85 -0.59
C GLN A 721 6.96 -37.26 -0.42
N LEU A 722 6.05 -36.31 -0.19
CA LEU A 722 4.62 -36.60 -0.11
C LEU A 722 4.03 -36.81 -1.50
N GLU A 723 3.32 -37.92 -1.70
CA GLU A 723 2.59 -38.21 -2.93
C GLU A 723 1.09 -38.00 -2.76
N LEU A 724 0.52 -37.15 -3.62
CA LEU A 724 -0.89 -36.79 -3.66
C LEU A 724 -1.44 -37.09 -5.05
N ASP A 725 -2.30 -38.09 -5.17
CA ASP A 725 -2.96 -38.46 -6.44
C ASP A 725 -4.47 -38.65 -6.25
N GLY A 726 -5.27 -37.86 -6.98
CA GLY A 726 -6.73 -37.91 -6.86
C GLY A 726 -7.22 -37.40 -5.50
N THR A 727 -6.67 -36.27 -5.02
CA THR A 727 -6.92 -35.75 -3.68
C THR A 727 -7.41 -34.30 -3.65
N VAL A 728 -8.22 -33.97 -2.65
CA VAL A 728 -8.49 -32.59 -2.24
C VAL A 728 -7.75 -32.38 -0.92
N VAL A 729 -6.91 -31.34 -0.81
CA VAL A 729 -6.06 -31.12 0.36
C VAL A 729 -6.27 -29.73 0.93
N ASN A 730 -6.36 -29.62 2.25
CA ASN A 730 -6.43 -28.35 2.98
C ASN A 730 -5.72 -28.45 4.33
N ALA A 731 -4.54 -27.82 4.43
CA ALA A 731 -3.64 -27.99 5.55
C ALA A 731 -3.50 -29.48 5.91
N GLN A 732 -3.74 -29.86 7.16
CA GLN A 732 -3.62 -31.23 7.65
C GLN A 732 -4.70 -32.20 7.15
N ASN A 733 -5.75 -31.71 6.47
CA ASN A 733 -6.87 -32.53 6.04
C ASN A 733 -6.71 -32.93 4.57
N VAL A 734 -6.80 -34.24 4.31
CA VAL A 734 -6.76 -34.82 2.97
C VAL A 734 -8.03 -35.63 2.73
N GLN A 735 -8.69 -35.39 1.61
CA GLN A 735 -9.74 -36.27 1.10
C GLN A 735 -9.19 -37.05 -0.10
N HIS A 736 -9.09 -38.38 0.04
CA HIS A 736 -8.69 -39.27 -1.05
C HIS A 736 -9.92 -39.74 -1.82
N LEU A 737 -10.03 -39.38 -3.10
CA LEU A 737 -11.24 -39.68 -3.89
C LEU A 737 -11.31 -41.14 -4.32
N LYS A 738 -10.16 -41.76 -4.66
CA LYS A 738 -10.11 -43.18 -5.05
C LYS A 738 -10.51 -44.12 -3.91
N LEU A 739 -10.16 -43.75 -2.67
CA LEU A 739 -10.43 -44.54 -1.47
C LEU A 739 -11.73 -44.11 -0.78
N GLY A 740 -12.25 -42.91 -1.06
CA GLY A 740 -13.40 -42.32 -0.38
C GLY A 740 -13.13 -41.97 1.09
N VAL A 741 -11.86 -41.88 1.51
CA VAL A 741 -11.46 -41.70 2.91
C VAL A 741 -10.93 -40.29 3.18
N ARG A 742 -11.36 -39.72 4.30
CA ARG A 742 -10.79 -38.50 4.88
C ARG A 742 -9.69 -38.87 5.88
N THR A 743 -8.50 -38.31 5.67
CA THR A 743 -7.34 -38.50 6.55
C THR A 743 -6.92 -37.15 7.12
N VAL A 744 -6.63 -37.11 8.42
CA VAL A 744 -6.01 -35.95 9.07
C VAL A 744 -4.57 -36.33 9.42
N LEU A 745 -3.60 -35.69 8.77
CA LEU A 745 -2.19 -35.93 9.05
C LEU A 745 -1.75 -35.16 10.31
N PRO A 746 -1.06 -35.80 11.26
CA PRO A 746 -0.56 -35.12 12.45
C PRO A 746 0.42 -33.99 12.11
N ALA A 747 0.22 -32.82 12.71
CA ALA A 747 1.14 -31.68 12.57
C ALA A 747 2.60 -32.02 12.91
N SER A 748 2.80 -32.99 13.81
CA SER A 748 4.11 -33.47 14.25
C SER A 748 4.95 -34.12 13.15
N GLU A 749 4.31 -34.62 12.08
CA GLU A 749 4.99 -35.26 10.96
C GLU A 749 5.50 -34.25 9.93
N GLY A 750 5.03 -33.00 9.97
CA GLY A 750 5.49 -31.94 9.08
C GLY A 750 5.17 -32.16 7.59
N LEU A 751 4.39 -33.19 7.25
CA LEU A 751 4.03 -33.54 5.88
C LEU A 751 2.96 -32.61 5.28
N LEU A 752 2.01 -32.15 6.11
CA LEU A 752 1.01 -31.16 5.73
C LEU A 752 0.79 -30.16 6.86
N LEU A 753 0.89 -28.87 6.56
CA LEU A 753 0.77 -27.80 7.56
C LEU A 753 -0.08 -26.63 7.07
N ASP A 754 -0.69 -25.93 8.03
CA ASP A 754 -1.37 -24.66 7.82
C ASP A 754 -0.35 -23.50 7.91
N LEU A 755 -0.24 -22.72 6.84
CA LEU A 755 0.68 -21.57 6.78
C LEU A 755 0.18 -20.35 7.59
N HIS A 756 -1.06 -20.35 8.09
CA HIS A 756 -1.65 -19.24 8.84
C HIS A 756 -1.28 -19.19 10.32
N HIS A 757 -0.57 -20.19 10.86
CA HIS A 757 -0.17 -20.19 12.26
C HIS A 757 1.00 -19.21 12.51
N LYS A 758 0.69 -17.91 12.56
CA LYS A 758 1.63 -16.83 12.88
C LYS A 758 2.08 -16.95 14.34
N ALA A 759 3.21 -17.60 14.59
CA ALA A 759 3.91 -17.48 15.87
C ALA A 759 4.51 -16.06 15.99
N ARG A 760 3.71 -15.07 16.40
CA ARG A 760 4.23 -13.74 16.72
C ARG A 760 5.20 -13.84 17.90
N ALA A 761 6.46 -13.52 17.65
CA ALA A 761 7.45 -13.26 18.68
C ALA A 761 7.08 -11.99 19.45
N SER A 762 6.27 -12.08 20.50
CA SER A 762 6.22 -11.01 21.51
C SER A 762 7.21 -11.36 22.62
N THR A 763 8.21 -10.52 22.84
CA THR A 763 9.01 -10.60 24.06
C THR A 763 8.13 -10.15 25.21
N SER A 764 7.70 -11.10 26.05
CA SER A 764 6.90 -10.78 27.23
C SER A 764 7.67 -9.85 28.18
N TRP A 765 6.94 -9.05 28.96
CA TRP A 765 7.54 -8.22 30.00
C TRP A 765 8.38 -9.06 30.98
N LEU A 766 7.92 -10.29 31.26
CA LEU A 766 8.62 -11.26 32.11
C LEU A 766 9.97 -11.68 31.51
N ALA A 767 10.03 -11.90 30.19
CA ALA A 767 11.29 -12.22 29.49
C ALA A 767 12.31 -11.08 29.58
N ARG A 768 11.85 -9.82 29.52
CA ARG A 768 12.72 -8.65 29.71
C ARG A 768 13.17 -8.52 31.15
N ALA A 769 12.28 -8.73 32.13
CA ALA A 769 12.62 -8.68 33.54
C ALA A 769 13.70 -9.72 33.92
N THR A 770 13.56 -10.97 33.47
CA THR A 770 14.55 -12.02 33.76
C THR A 770 15.89 -11.76 33.06
N ALA A 771 15.89 -11.19 31.85
CA ALA A 771 17.11 -10.77 31.17
C ALA A 771 17.81 -9.59 31.89
N THR A 772 17.05 -8.64 32.44
CA THR A 772 17.61 -7.51 33.22
C THR A 772 18.35 -8.03 34.45
N VAL A 773 17.73 -8.96 35.19
CA VAL A 773 18.36 -9.58 36.38
C VAL A 773 19.63 -10.33 35.98
N ALA A 774 19.59 -11.15 34.93
CA ALA A 774 20.77 -11.88 34.45
C ALA A 774 21.92 -10.93 34.04
N CYS A 775 21.61 -9.82 33.37
CA CYS A 775 22.61 -8.79 33.03
C CYS A 775 23.20 -8.12 34.27
N LEU A 776 22.38 -7.71 35.25
CA LEU A 776 22.87 -7.05 36.47
C LEU A 776 23.79 -7.96 37.29
N VAL A 777 23.42 -9.23 37.44
CA VAL A 777 24.20 -10.23 38.20
C VAL A 777 25.56 -10.51 37.53
N CYS A 778 25.60 -10.59 36.20
CA CYS A 778 26.83 -10.91 35.46
C CYS A 778 27.69 -9.69 35.11
N LEU A 779 27.21 -8.46 35.34
CA LEU A 779 27.93 -7.22 35.00
C LEU A 779 29.34 -7.12 35.62
N PRO A 780 29.58 -7.46 36.90
CA PRO A 780 30.91 -7.37 37.50
C PRO A 780 31.91 -8.32 36.85
N TRP A 781 31.49 -9.56 36.60
CA TRP A 781 32.29 -10.60 35.95
C TRP A 781 32.62 -10.24 34.50
N LEU A 782 31.65 -9.62 33.81
CA LEU A 782 31.87 -9.11 32.47
C LEU A 782 32.87 -7.95 32.44
N ALA A 783 32.79 -7.01 33.39
CA ALA A 783 33.73 -5.88 33.48
C ALA A 783 35.18 -6.37 33.67
N VAL A 784 35.38 -7.37 34.53
CA VAL A 784 36.69 -8.01 34.73
C VAL A 784 37.17 -8.74 33.47
N ASP A 785 36.34 -9.60 32.86
CA ASP A 785 36.72 -10.35 31.66
C ASP A 785 37.02 -9.43 30.47
N THR A 786 36.23 -8.37 30.27
CA THR A 786 36.47 -7.38 29.22
C THR A 786 37.71 -6.53 29.48
N GLY A 787 38.00 -6.17 30.74
CA GLY A 787 39.24 -5.49 31.12
C GLY A 787 40.48 -6.34 30.85
N VAL A 788 40.48 -7.60 31.31
CA VAL A 788 41.59 -8.55 31.09
C VAL A 788 41.80 -8.82 29.60
N ARG A 789 40.73 -8.97 28.83
CA ARG A 789 40.82 -9.20 27.37
C ARG A 789 41.37 -8.00 26.64
N ARG A 790 40.93 -6.78 26.96
CA ARG A 790 41.49 -5.54 26.38
C ARG A 790 42.97 -5.38 26.70
N ALA A 791 43.37 -5.65 27.94
CA ALA A 791 44.78 -5.61 28.35
C ALA A 791 45.65 -6.62 27.60
N ARG A 792 45.07 -7.75 27.17
CA ARG A 792 45.75 -8.80 26.40
C ARG A 792 45.53 -8.71 24.88
N GLY A 793 44.89 -7.65 24.38
CA GLY A 793 44.57 -7.50 22.96
C GLY A 793 43.59 -8.56 22.41
N LEU A 794 42.85 -9.25 23.28
CA LEU A 794 41.90 -10.29 22.90
C LEU A 794 40.52 -9.70 22.56
N PRO A 795 39.81 -10.25 21.56
CA PRO A 795 38.46 -9.80 21.22
C PRO A 795 37.45 -10.11 22.33
N LEU A 796 36.33 -9.36 22.32
CA LEU A 796 35.17 -9.61 23.19
C LEU A 796 34.61 -11.02 22.96
N ARG A 797 33.96 -11.59 23.99
CA ARG A 797 33.35 -12.93 23.93
C ARG A 797 32.09 -13.01 23.08
N TRP A 798 31.71 -11.93 22.40
CA TRP A 798 30.60 -11.90 21.45
C TRP A 798 30.95 -10.96 20.29
N VAL A 799 30.32 -11.21 19.15
CA VAL A 799 30.46 -10.41 17.93
C VAL A 799 29.06 -10.05 17.44
N LYS A 800 28.92 -8.89 16.79
CA LYS A 800 27.69 -8.54 16.07
C LYS A 800 27.68 -9.32 14.77
N GLN A 801 26.69 -10.18 14.59
CA GLN A 801 26.51 -10.98 13.39
C GLN A 801 25.17 -10.60 12.76
N ALA A 802 25.16 -10.48 11.42
CA ALA A 802 23.92 -10.37 10.68
C ALA A 802 23.27 -11.75 10.61
N VAL A 803 22.09 -11.86 11.20
CA VAL A 803 21.31 -13.09 11.29
C VAL A 803 20.09 -12.96 10.41
N VAL A 804 19.80 -13.99 9.63
CA VAL A 804 18.57 -14.05 8.83
C VAL A 804 17.43 -14.51 9.71
N VAL A 805 16.35 -13.73 9.75
CA VAL A 805 15.16 -14.00 10.57
C VAL A 805 13.92 -14.20 9.69
N GLY A 806 14.06 -13.91 8.40
CA GLY A 806 12.99 -14.11 7.47
C GLY A 806 13.37 -13.79 6.05
N ARG A 807 12.44 -14.08 5.14
CA ARG A 807 12.50 -13.63 3.76
C ARG A 807 11.14 -13.03 3.42
N ASP A 808 11.17 -11.81 2.92
CA ASP A 808 9.97 -11.14 2.45
C ASP A 808 9.41 -11.90 1.24
N ALA A 809 8.16 -12.35 1.34
CA ALA A 809 7.50 -13.16 0.31
C ALA A 809 7.33 -12.39 -1.00
N ASP A 810 7.12 -11.07 -0.92
CA ASP A 810 6.82 -10.23 -2.09
C ASP A 810 8.10 -9.69 -2.76
N THR A 811 9.17 -9.49 -1.99
CA THR A 811 10.41 -8.84 -2.48
C THR A 811 11.61 -9.77 -2.57
N ALA A 812 11.48 -11.02 -2.08
CA ALA A 812 12.54 -12.00 -1.95
C ALA A 812 13.77 -11.55 -1.13
N LYS A 813 13.73 -10.37 -0.49
CA LYS A 813 14.80 -9.80 0.34
C LYS A 813 14.84 -10.49 1.69
N LEU A 814 16.04 -10.80 2.16
CA LEU A 814 16.24 -11.36 3.49
C LEU A 814 16.05 -10.29 4.56
N HIS A 815 15.22 -10.58 5.56
CA HIS A 815 15.13 -9.83 6.79
C HIS A 815 16.35 -10.17 7.65
N LEU A 816 17.31 -9.24 7.67
CA LEU A 816 18.51 -9.34 8.48
C LEU A 816 18.33 -8.60 9.79
N LEU A 817 18.56 -9.28 10.90
CA LEU A 817 18.69 -8.70 12.22
C LEU A 817 20.14 -8.80 12.68
N THR A 818 20.73 -7.69 13.10
CA THR A 818 22.04 -7.71 13.73
C THR A 818 21.89 -8.17 15.18
N LEU A 819 22.34 -9.39 15.47
CA LEU A 819 22.32 -9.98 16.81
C LEU A 819 23.74 -10.11 17.35
N ARG A 820 23.86 -10.11 18.67
CA ARG A 820 25.10 -10.41 19.38
C ARG A 820 25.15 -11.91 19.62
N CYS A 821 26.10 -12.57 18.96
CA CYS A 821 26.30 -14.01 19.02
C CYS A 821 27.69 -14.31 19.59
N ALA A 822 27.87 -15.50 20.13
CA ALA A 822 29.21 -15.99 20.45
C ALA A 822 30.03 -16.10 19.14
N PRO A 823 31.35 -15.84 19.14
CA PRO A 823 32.19 -16.08 17.98
C PRO A 823 32.16 -17.58 17.65
N ASP A 824 32.09 -17.93 16.36
CA ASP A 824 32.08 -19.32 15.91
C ASP A 824 33.26 -20.10 16.50
N SER A 825 32.93 -21.12 17.31
CA SER A 825 33.86 -22.09 17.85
C SER A 825 33.31 -23.47 17.54
N ALA A 826 33.81 -24.09 16.49
CA ALA A 826 33.36 -25.38 15.98
C ALA A 826 33.69 -26.59 16.89
N SER A 827 34.03 -26.41 18.18
CA SER A 827 34.40 -27.55 19.04
C SER A 827 34.24 -27.39 20.55
N LYS A 828 33.76 -26.25 21.10
CA LYS A 828 33.50 -26.12 22.55
C LYS A 828 32.23 -25.32 22.85
N PRO A 829 31.50 -25.65 23.94
CA PRO A 829 30.36 -24.85 24.36
C PRO A 829 30.80 -23.41 24.66
N PRO A 830 30.05 -22.40 24.19
CA PRO A 830 30.41 -21.01 24.41
C PRO A 830 30.39 -20.71 25.91
N HIS A 831 31.43 -20.02 26.38
CA HIS A 831 31.56 -19.58 27.78
C HIS A 831 30.28 -18.84 28.23
N PRO A 832 29.81 -18.99 29.49
CA PRO A 832 28.55 -18.39 29.95
C PRO A 832 28.45 -16.88 29.68
N LEU A 833 29.55 -16.15 29.89
CA LEU A 833 29.62 -14.71 29.59
C LEU A 833 29.43 -14.36 28.11
N ALA A 834 29.59 -15.29 27.16
CA ALA A 834 29.27 -15.03 25.75
C ALA A 834 27.77 -14.82 25.49
N LEU A 835 26.90 -15.38 26.36
CA LEU A 835 25.44 -15.23 26.26
C LEU A 835 24.94 -13.86 26.72
N TYR A 836 25.76 -13.07 27.41
CA TYR A 836 25.35 -11.75 27.88
C TYR A 836 25.01 -10.81 26.72
N GLY A 837 25.69 -10.94 25.57
CA GLY A 837 25.29 -10.26 24.34
C GLY A 837 23.87 -10.61 23.89
N ALA A 838 23.48 -11.89 24.01
CA ALA A 838 22.14 -12.37 23.68
C ALA A 838 21.07 -11.83 24.64
N TRP A 839 21.37 -11.68 25.94
CA TRP A 839 20.44 -11.11 26.92
C TRP A 839 20.18 -9.62 26.66
N LEU A 840 21.20 -8.86 26.26
CA LEU A 840 21.01 -7.47 25.83
C LEU A 840 20.11 -7.34 24.59
N ASP A 841 20.07 -8.35 23.73
CA ASP A 841 19.16 -8.39 22.58
C ASP A 841 17.73 -8.79 22.98
N ILE A 842 17.55 -9.59 24.04
CA ILE A 842 16.23 -9.84 24.65
C ILE A 842 15.67 -8.53 25.25
N LEU A 843 16.50 -7.75 25.96
CA LEU A 843 16.10 -6.46 26.51
C LEU A 843 15.67 -5.46 25.43
N ALA A 844 16.38 -5.44 24.30
CA ALA A 844 16.07 -4.61 23.15
C ALA A 844 14.88 -5.12 22.32
N GLY A 845 14.24 -6.23 22.72
CA GLY A 845 13.12 -6.83 21.99
C GLY A 845 13.50 -7.46 20.66
N ARG A 846 14.80 -7.70 20.40
CA ARG A 846 15.32 -8.28 19.15
C ARG A 846 15.40 -9.81 19.17
N ARG A 847 15.29 -10.44 20.34
CA ARG A 847 15.46 -11.90 20.56
C ARG A 847 14.52 -12.38 21.68
N SER A 848 14.12 -13.65 21.69
CA SER A 848 13.36 -14.28 22.79
C SER A 848 14.23 -15.25 23.61
N TRP A 849 13.78 -15.69 24.79
CA TRP A 849 14.49 -16.73 25.56
C TRP A 849 14.55 -18.06 24.80
N PHE A 850 13.46 -18.45 24.14
CA PHE A 850 13.36 -19.67 23.34
C PHE A 850 12.98 -19.35 21.90
N GLY A 851 13.54 -20.06 20.92
CA GLY A 851 13.26 -19.85 19.50
C GLY A 851 14.22 -20.60 18.58
N ALA A 852 14.19 -20.28 17.28
CA ALA A 852 15.09 -20.84 16.28
C ALA A 852 16.54 -20.37 16.48
N ARG A 853 17.49 -21.15 15.96
CA ARG A 853 18.91 -20.81 15.97
C ARG A 853 19.20 -19.56 15.13
N PRO A 854 20.07 -18.65 15.60
CA PRO A 854 20.57 -17.58 14.75
C PRO A 854 21.40 -18.19 13.61
N ARG A 855 21.02 -17.90 12.36
CA ARG A 855 21.72 -18.35 11.16
C ARG A 855 22.36 -17.17 10.43
N GLY A 856 23.64 -17.31 10.09
CA GLY A 856 24.31 -16.38 9.18
C GLY A 856 23.80 -16.49 7.73
N LEU A 857 24.29 -15.62 6.85
CA LEU A 857 23.89 -15.61 5.44
C LEU A 857 24.24 -16.94 4.74
N SER A 858 25.45 -17.45 4.96
CA SER A 858 25.93 -18.71 4.40
C SER A 858 25.13 -19.92 4.89
N GLU A 859 24.85 -19.98 6.20
CA GLU A 859 24.05 -21.05 6.80
C GLU A 859 22.59 -21.02 6.35
N TRP A 860 22.05 -19.83 6.12
CA TRP A 860 20.69 -19.65 5.60
C TRP A 860 20.57 -20.11 4.15
N TYR A 861 21.57 -19.83 3.31
CA TYR A 861 21.58 -20.34 1.93
C TYR A 861 21.95 -21.82 1.84
N ALA A 862 22.53 -22.40 2.89
CA ALA A 862 22.86 -23.83 2.97
C ALA A 862 21.69 -24.72 3.41
N ILE A 863 20.55 -24.13 3.78
CA ILE A 863 19.30 -24.87 4.04
C ILE A 863 18.38 -24.77 2.82
N GLY A 864 17.60 -25.84 2.58
CA GLY A 864 16.58 -25.89 1.53
C GLY A 864 15.61 -24.69 1.59
N ARG A 865 15.11 -24.24 0.44
CA ARG A 865 14.24 -23.05 0.35
C ARG A 865 12.86 -23.25 0.99
N ASP A 866 12.40 -24.49 1.03
CA ASP A 866 11.27 -24.95 1.84
C ASP A 866 11.47 -24.63 3.33
N TRP A 867 12.65 -24.91 3.89
CA TRP A 867 12.97 -24.54 5.27
C TRP A 867 13.09 -23.03 5.47
N GLN A 868 13.61 -22.30 4.48
CA GLN A 868 13.68 -20.84 4.53
C GLN A 868 12.29 -20.19 4.60
N LEU A 869 11.29 -20.76 3.93
CA LEU A 869 9.90 -20.28 3.98
C LEU A 869 9.26 -20.54 5.35
N LEU A 870 9.45 -21.75 5.89
CA LEU A 870 8.90 -22.15 7.20
C LEU A 870 9.57 -21.41 8.38
N LEU A 871 10.88 -21.21 8.30
CA LEU A 871 11.64 -20.43 9.30
C LEU A 871 11.49 -18.92 9.09
N GLY A 872 10.88 -18.51 7.98
CA GLY A 872 10.82 -17.14 7.47
C GLY A 872 10.18 -16.11 8.39
N ASN A 873 9.55 -16.54 9.48
CA ASN A 873 8.91 -15.69 10.48
C ASN A 873 9.05 -16.23 11.92
N THR A 874 9.97 -17.16 12.16
CA THR A 874 10.15 -17.80 13.46
C THR A 874 10.99 -16.93 14.39
N PRO A 875 10.58 -16.69 15.67
CA PRO A 875 11.40 -15.98 16.63
C PRO A 875 12.80 -16.58 16.77
N VAL A 876 13.85 -15.76 16.75
CA VAL A 876 15.20 -16.20 17.13
C VAL A 876 15.30 -16.29 18.64
N GLY A 877 15.75 -17.44 19.14
CA GLY A 877 15.92 -17.73 20.57
C GLY A 877 17.33 -17.53 21.08
N CYS A 878 17.47 -17.29 22.40
CA CYS A 878 18.73 -17.47 23.12
C CYS A 878 19.00 -18.95 23.42
N LEU A 879 17.94 -19.71 23.69
CA LEU A 879 17.92 -21.17 23.81
C LEU A 879 17.15 -21.72 22.62
N HIS A 880 17.65 -22.80 22.05
CA HIS A 880 17.09 -23.44 20.85
C HIS A 880 17.15 -24.95 21.02
N ALA A 881 16.35 -25.68 20.24
CA ALA A 881 16.30 -27.14 20.30
C ALA A 881 17.70 -27.73 20.01
N PRO A 882 18.29 -28.51 20.93
CA PRO A 882 19.39 -29.39 20.59
C PRO A 882 18.77 -30.56 19.80
N ALA A 883 19.25 -30.80 18.58
CA ALA A 883 18.75 -31.91 17.78
C ALA A 883 18.86 -33.24 18.56
N TRP A 884 17.87 -34.11 18.36
CA TRP A 884 17.82 -35.44 18.95
C TRP A 884 19.08 -36.24 18.56
N SER A 885 19.96 -36.46 19.54
CA SER A 885 21.25 -37.17 19.44
C SER A 885 22.32 -36.50 18.57
N GLU A 886 23.49 -36.23 19.15
CA GLU A 886 24.65 -35.75 18.40
C GLU A 886 25.34 -36.93 17.73
N HIS A 887 24.99 -37.21 16.48
CA HIS A 887 26.02 -37.69 15.56
C HIS A 887 26.54 -36.46 14.81
N SER A 888 27.85 -36.25 14.87
CA SER A 888 28.57 -35.09 14.30
C SER A 888 28.53 -35.01 12.76
N ALA A 889 27.67 -35.80 12.11
CA ALA A 889 27.48 -35.90 10.67
C ALA A 889 26.09 -35.43 10.20
N GLU A 890 25.31 -34.71 11.02
CA GLU A 890 23.96 -34.29 10.64
C GLU A 890 23.93 -33.07 9.70
N SER A 891 23.07 -33.17 8.68
CA SER A 891 22.87 -32.17 7.62
C SER A 891 22.28 -30.84 8.13
N THR A 892 22.51 -29.77 7.37
CA THR A 892 21.94 -28.44 7.63
C THR A 892 20.41 -28.45 7.69
N ASP A 893 19.77 -29.33 6.90
CA ASP A 893 18.31 -29.49 6.85
C ASP A 893 17.74 -30.18 8.11
N ALA A 894 18.43 -31.17 8.69
CA ALA A 894 17.99 -31.79 9.94
C ALA A 894 17.93 -30.77 11.10
N ARG A 895 18.87 -29.82 11.12
CA ARG A 895 18.88 -28.71 12.08
C ARG A 895 17.78 -27.69 11.80
N ALA A 896 17.41 -27.48 10.55
CA ALA A 896 16.30 -26.61 10.14
C ALA A 896 14.94 -27.21 10.53
N ALA A 897 14.75 -28.51 10.28
CA ALA A 897 13.55 -29.26 10.68
C ALA A 897 13.30 -29.20 12.19
N ALA A 898 14.34 -29.39 13.02
CA ALA A 898 14.23 -29.30 14.47
C ALA A 898 13.80 -27.90 14.97
N ASP A 899 14.28 -26.85 14.31
CA ASP A 899 13.91 -25.47 14.65
C ASP A 899 12.48 -25.13 14.22
N VAL A 900 12.01 -25.64 13.08
CA VAL A 900 10.60 -25.53 12.65
C VAL A 900 9.69 -26.31 13.60
N PHE A 901 10.06 -27.54 13.95
CA PHE A 901 9.30 -28.34 14.92
C PHE A 901 9.14 -27.60 16.25
N PHE A 902 10.21 -26.96 16.75
CA PHE A 902 10.14 -26.14 17.95
C PHE A 902 9.28 -24.87 17.78
N ALA A 903 9.34 -24.22 16.62
CA ALA A 903 8.54 -23.04 16.30
C ALA A 903 7.03 -23.34 16.37
N VAL A 904 6.65 -24.54 15.95
CA VAL A 904 5.26 -25.00 15.85
C VAL A 904 4.76 -25.63 17.17
N SER A 905 5.60 -26.38 17.88
CA SER A 905 5.22 -27.19 19.06
C SER A 905 5.13 -26.44 20.41
N GLN A 906 4.79 -25.14 20.43
CA GLN A 906 4.85 -24.11 21.51
C GLN A 906 4.37 -24.46 22.97
N GLY A 907 4.68 -25.63 23.54
CA GLY A 907 4.27 -26.07 24.86
C GLY A 907 5.30 -25.79 25.98
N TRP A 908 4.82 -25.60 27.21
CA TRP A 908 5.67 -25.44 28.40
C TRP A 908 6.55 -26.66 28.66
N THR A 909 6.03 -27.85 28.37
CA THR A 909 6.71 -29.14 28.49
C THR A 909 7.97 -29.20 27.64
N GLU A 910 7.91 -28.76 26.37
CA GLU A 910 9.07 -28.73 25.48
C GLU A 910 10.11 -27.68 25.91
N ARG A 911 9.67 -26.52 26.39
CA ARG A 911 10.58 -25.48 26.92
C ARG A 911 11.36 -25.98 28.14
N MET A 912 10.71 -26.71 29.04
CA MET A 912 11.35 -27.33 30.20
C MET A 912 12.29 -28.47 29.82
N ARG A 913 11.94 -29.24 28.77
CA ARG A 913 12.81 -30.29 28.22
C ARG A 913 14.11 -29.70 27.67
N ILE A 914 14.03 -28.61 26.89
CA ILE A 914 15.22 -27.91 26.38
C ILE A 914 16.09 -27.38 27.53
N LEU A 915 15.50 -26.73 28.53
CA LEU A 915 16.24 -26.25 29.70
C LEU A 915 16.98 -27.39 30.41
N ARG A 916 16.30 -28.50 30.68
CA ARG A 916 16.89 -29.68 31.32
C ARG A 916 18.09 -30.20 30.53
N THR A 917 17.95 -30.36 29.21
CA THR A 917 19.04 -30.84 28.34
C THR A 917 20.22 -29.89 28.28
N CYS A 918 19.99 -28.56 28.27
CA CYS A 918 21.06 -27.57 28.31
C CYS A 918 21.84 -27.59 29.63
N PHE A 919 21.16 -27.79 30.76
CA PHE A 919 21.79 -27.84 32.08
C PHE A 919 22.56 -29.14 32.32
N THR A 920 22.00 -30.30 31.94
CA THR A 920 22.68 -31.59 32.13
C THR A 920 23.96 -31.71 31.31
N ARG A 921 23.98 -31.20 30.06
CA ARG A 921 25.19 -31.21 29.22
C ARG A 921 26.29 -30.26 29.71
N ARG A 922 25.95 -29.13 30.32
CA ARG A 922 26.93 -28.15 30.87
C ARG A 922 27.51 -28.53 32.23
N LEU A 923 26.90 -29.48 32.94
CA LEU A 923 27.46 -30.05 34.17
C LEU A 923 28.44 -31.20 33.88
N MET A 924 28.36 -31.81 32.69
CA MET A 924 29.23 -32.92 32.26
C MET A 924 30.43 -32.48 31.41
N ALA A 925 30.51 -31.22 31.00
CA ALA A 925 31.58 -30.60 30.22
C ALA A 925 32.17 -29.41 30.97
#